data_AF-A0A2E2FKV6-F1
#
_entry.id   AF-A0A2E2FKV6-F1
#
_cell.length_a   1.000
_cell.length_b   1.000
_cell.length_c   1.000
_cell.angle_alpha   90.00
_cell.angle_beta   90.00
_cell.angle_gamma   90.00
#
_symmetry.space_group_name_H-M   'P 1'
#
loop_
_entity.id
_entity.type
_entity.pdbx_description
1 polymer ?
#
loop_
_entity_poly.entity_id
_entity_poly.type
_entity_poly.pdbx_seq_one_letter_code
_entity_poly.pdbx_strand_id
1 'polypeptide(L)'
;MKRILLAFFCLTTFLSNAQVIINEFSNGPSGSQEFYELAVVGPPGTFVDIRGWILDDHSGYFGCAGGNGIASGHLRFANHTNWQCVPTGSLIVIYNPVEINSSITQSNDYTDANGDGVYILNISASPYLEADISSPTSTACNTFGTSYAAPLNWSCIALGNSADAAEIVDPTNTTTAYHAIGYGSLNGPLPTIYFSGNGGGKNYSFTNTTSNDWNLLANWTSASASTNDTPGLPNNTANANWLDSLKLNASSDVSQGCSPLTVNFQCNSNASGYTYSWDFDDGNTGSGAITSHTYNSTGTFSAILTVTSPLGCSVTDTVDITVSTGGTVIAPALSDICESLNTYALPNGTPIGGTWSGTGVSNNVFSPSTAGSGTYTLTYSTTGNCPGSDQTTITVVPSPNVTFTPSNTSFCVDDNAVTLSSGFPTGGAYFGTGISGTTFTPSVAQQGSHTIGYTYSNNGCADTAYATFNVDSLPVITWSLPDTVCEDAGQITVATAQPAGGDYFLNGNTLTTTSIDVSNYPAATTLQLSYTTTNNTCSVTENNAIYISPIPNVQFTPTTTSFCQNQATTPLTGGSPTGGTYFGSGVSGNNFTPSSLTPGTYSVGYSYTTGGCADTAYATFTINAAPTISWNLPDTICDDDGAVFIGGATPIAGNYYANGTLLPNDSLYPHNYSTNTSIQVEYSVAQNGCSSSATETIYLTTSPSITITASNDTILCEQEVIALTANGFGNYTWSTGDHTNSISPTQTNTYWVEAQNKCGIDSDTQTVTFITTPSLSLNKQEATICPGDTAVFIATSNLSPIVWSNGDTGNSITIDQAGQYSVEVSNACGMVQEDFHVYSDNPSVEIDASVFVDNNYSFGAFPSNFSFYDWTINTSNVSSTAYFNYSFTDEGEYWVELTATTENGCIATDSLLLTIESEITGLFIPNAFTPNGDLLNDQFIIVGVQPSKFHAAVFNRWGEEIKAWTIISEPWDGTQNGIECPEGVYVLRVVYGEETIIKSITLVR
;
A
#
# COMPACT_ATOMS: atom_id res chain seq x y z
N MET A 1 -22.52 -15.24 -5.24
CA MET A 1 -23.09 -15.40 -6.60
C MET A 1 -22.52 -14.31 -7.52
N LYS A 2 -21.28 -14.47 -7.97
CA LYS A 2 -20.71 -13.81 -9.15
C LYS A 2 -20.36 -14.95 -10.09
N ARG A 3 -21.15 -15.14 -11.16
CA ARG A 3 -20.74 -15.99 -12.28
C ARG A 3 -19.58 -15.25 -12.94
N ILE A 4 -18.35 -15.54 -12.51
CA ILE A 4 -17.16 -15.15 -13.27
C ILE A 4 -17.15 -16.12 -14.45
N LEU A 5 -17.55 -15.57 -15.58
CA LEU A 5 -17.47 -16.19 -16.89
C LEU A 5 -15.97 -16.28 -17.25
N LEU A 6 -15.23 -17.26 -16.71
CA LEU A 6 -13.91 -17.61 -17.23
C LEU A 6 -14.09 -18.61 -18.38
N ALA A 7 -14.82 -18.17 -19.40
CA ALA A 7 -14.66 -18.70 -20.75
C ALA A 7 -13.60 -17.82 -21.41
N PHE A 8 -12.34 -17.97 -21.00
CA PHE A 8 -11.25 -17.42 -21.80
C PHE A 8 -11.10 -18.34 -23.01
N PHE A 9 -11.38 -17.78 -24.17
CA PHE A 9 -11.22 -18.37 -25.48
C PHE A 9 -9.84 -19.01 -25.61
N CYS A 10 -9.75 -20.33 -25.44
CA CYS A 10 -8.64 -21.13 -25.95
C CYS A 10 -8.85 -21.33 -27.46
N LEU A 11 -8.78 -20.24 -28.22
CA LEU A 11 -8.80 -20.27 -29.68
C LEU A 11 -7.74 -19.32 -30.24
N THR A 12 -6.53 -19.39 -29.70
CA THR A 12 -5.33 -18.97 -30.41
C THR A 12 -4.84 -20.17 -31.22
N THR A 13 -4.64 -19.98 -32.52
CA THR A 13 -4.03 -20.96 -33.41
C THR A 13 -2.58 -21.18 -32.96
N PHE A 14 -2.37 -22.10 -32.03
CA PHE A 14 -1.03 -22.59 -31.73
C PHE A 14 -0.53 -23.41 -32.92
N LEU A 15 0.79 -23.38 -33.12
CA LEU A 15 1.48 -24.28 -34.05
C LEU A 15 1.05 -25.73 -33.81
N SER A 16 1.08 -26.57 -34.85
CA SER A 16 0.74 -27.99 -34.70
C SER A 16 1.79 -28.80 -33.93
N ASN A 17 3.03 -28.31 -33.83
CA ASN A 17 4.16 -28.98 -33.19
C ASN A 17 5.00 -27.98 -32.37
N ALA A 18 5.77 -28.47 -31.40
CA ALA A 18 6.79 -27.69 -30.71
C ALA A 18 8.06 -27.54 -31.57
N GLN A 19 8.74 -26.41 -31.40
CA GLN A 19 9.68 -25.83 -32.34
C GLN A 19 10.71 -24.99 -31.56
N VAL A 20 11.89 -24.73 -32.12
CA VAL A 20 12.86 -23.77 -31.55
C VAL A 20 12.99 -22.57 -32.46
N ILE A 21 12.94 -21.38 -31.88
CA ILE A 21 13.25 -20.14 -32.58
C ILE A 21 14.36 -19.41 -31.84
N ILE A 22 14.98 -18.46 -32.52
CA ILE A 22 15.83 -17.47 -31.84
C ILE A 22 14.87 -16.55 -31.07
N ASN A 23 15.19 -16.24 -29.81
CA ASN A 23 14.48 -15.24 -29.00
C ASN A 23 15.31 -13.98 -28.84
N GLU A 24 16.61 -14.14 -28.64
CA GLU A 24 17.57 -13.05 -28.49
C GLU A 24 18.96 -13.51 -28.94
N PHE A 25 19.81 -12.62 -29.45
CA PHE A 25 21.25 -12.88 -29.52
C PHE A 25 22.03 -11.58 -29.48
N SER A 26 23.20 -11.61 -28.85
CA SER A 26 24.08 -10.47 -28.65
C SER A 26 25.46 -10.75 -29.23
N ASN A 27 25.93 -9.81 -30.05
CA ASN A 27 27.31 -9.80 -30.54
C ASN A 27 28.33 -9.27 -29.53
N GLY A 28 27.87 -8.88 -28.34
CA GLY A 28 28.70 -8.31 -27.28
C GLY A 28 29.20 -6.90 -27.60
N PRO A 29 29.46 -6.05 -26.59
CA PRO A 29 30.03 -4.72 -26.81
C PRO A 29 31.35 -4.72 -27.61
N SER A 30 32.14 -5.79 -27.50
CA SER A 30 33.40 -5.94 -28.23
C SER A 30 33.27 -6.56 -29.63
N GLY A 31 32.06 -6.99 -30.03
CA GLY A 31 31.84 -7.71 -31.28
C GLY A 31 32.38 -9.15 -31.27
N SER A 32 32.68 -9.71 -30.09
CA SER A 32 33.22 -11.07 -29.92
C SER A 32 32.17 -12.13 -29.57
N GLN A 33 30.88 -11.80 -29.74
CA GLN A 33 29.71 -12.64 -29.50
C GLN A 33 29.55 -12.92 -28.02
N GLU A 34 28.43 -12.50 -27.45
CA GLU A 34 28.18 -12.65 -26.02
C GLU A 34 27.32 -13.87 -25.75
N PHE A 35 26.18 -13.99 -26.43
CA PHE A 35 25.28 -15.13 -26.30
C PHE A 35 24.28 -15.26 -27.46
N TYR A 36 23.74 -16.47 -27.58
CA TYR A 36 22.45 -16.75 -28.20
C TYR A 36 21.45 -17.15 -27.13
N GLU A 37 20.21 -16.74 -27.30
CA GLU A 37 19.07 -17.23 -26.56
C GLU A 37 18.01 -17.76 -27.51
N LEU A 38 17.64 -19.01 -27.34
CA LEU A 38 16.60 -19.66 -28.12
C LEU A 38 15.35 -19.85 -27.26
N ALA A 39 14.17 -19.67 -27.83
CA ALA A 39 12.90 -20.00 -27.19
C ALA A 39 12.31 -21.27 -27.79
N VAL A 40 11.84 -22.17 -26.93
CA VAL A 40 11.04 -23.31 -27.35
C VAL A 40 9.57 -22.89 -27.45
N VAL A 41 9.01 -22.94 -28.64
CA VAL A 41 7.66 -22.47 -28.95
C VAL A 41 6.77 -23.60 -29.42
N GLY A 42 5.49 -23.56 -29.08
CA GLY A 42 4.54 -24.61 -29.45
C GLY A 42 3.28 -24.58 -28.59
N PRO A 43 2.37 -25.56 -28.75
CA PRO A 43 1.23 -25.70 -27.83
C PRO A 43 1.71 -25.86 -26.38
N PRO A 44 0.97 -25.32 -25.40
CA PRO A 44 1.40 -25.40 -24.01
C PRO A 44 1.63 -26.83 -23.52
N GLY A 45 2.65 -27.04 -22.69
CA GLY A 45 2.98 -28.35 -22.12
C GLY A 45 3.41 -29.40 -23.15
N THR A 46 3.92 -28.99 -24.30
CA THR A 46 4.52 -29.89 -25.30
C THR A 46 6.05 -29.84 -25.25
N PHE A 47 6.71 -30.71 -26.01
CA PHE A 47 8.16 -30.82 -26.05
C PHE A 47 8.67 -30.86 -27.48
N VAL A 48 9.89 -30.36 -27.66
CA VAL A 48 10.66 -30.51 -28.89
C VAL A 48 11.88 -31.42 -28.62
N ASP A 49 12.21 -32.25 -29.61
CA ASP A 49 13.47 -33.01 -29.65
C ASP A 49 14.45 -32.23 -30.52
N ILE A 50 15.47 -31.66 -29.90
CA ILE A 50 16.44 -30.78 -30.57
C ILE A 50 17.79 -31.47 -30.77
N ARG A 51 17.87 -32.78 -30.55
CA ARG A 51 19.11 -33.54 -30.81
C ARG A 51 19.50 -33.39 -32.27
N GLY A 52 20.71 -32.91 -32.50
CA GLY A 52 21.23 -32.72 -33.84
C GLY A 52 20.76 -31.45 -34.54
N TRP A 53 19.95 -30.61 -33.89
CA TRP A 53 19.60 -29.29 -34.43
C TRP A 53 20.83 -28.41 -34.52
N ILE A 54 20.91 -27.65 -35.61
CA ILE A 54 22.07 -26.85 -35.96
C ILE A 54 21.75 -25.38 -35.70
N LEU A 55 22.70 -24.69 -35.07
CA LEU A 55 22.76 -23.24 -34.97
C LEU A 55 23.95 -22.79 -35.79
N ASP A 56 23.68 -21.94 -36.78
CA ASP A 56 24.68 -21.50 -37.74
C ASP A 56 24.61 -19.98 -37.93
N ASP A 57 25.76 -19.33 -38.13
CA ASP A 57 25.89 -17.88 -38.34
C ASP A 57 25.97 -17.49 -39.82
N HIS A 58 26.08 -18.47 -40.72
CA HIS A 58 26.25 -18.32 -42.17
C HIS A 58 27.40 -17.40 -42.64
N SER A 59 28.20 -16.83 -41.73
CA SER A 59 29.45 -16.09 -42.01
C SER A 59 29.36 -15.16 -43.24
N GLY A 60 28.35 -14.29 -43.29
CA GLY A 60 28.12 -13.29 -44.33
C GLY A 60 27.31 -13.73 -45.54
N TYR A 61 26.79 -14.96 -45.53
CA TYR A 61 25.84 -15.47 -46.53
C TYR A 61 24.47 -15.73 -45.89
N PHE A 62 23.42 -15.92 -46.68
CA PHE A 62 22.20 -16.56 -46.18
C PHE A 62 21.57 -17.37 -47.31
N GLY A 63 21.37 -18.66 -47.09
CA GLY A 63 20.77 -19.58 -48.06
C GLY A 63 21.69 -19.95 -49.24
N CYS A 64 21.11 -20.59 -50.27
CA CYS A 64 21.81 -21.33 -51.32
C CYS A 64 22.65 -20.52 -52.35
N ALA A 65 22.65 -19.19 -52.31
CA ALA A 65 23.25 -18.39 -53.37
C ALA A 65 24.78 -18.40 -53.25
N GLY A 66 25.48 -19.13 -54.13
CA GLY A 66 26.94 -19.26 -54.13
C GLY A 66 27.50 -20.61 -53.71
N GLY A 67 26.65 -21.60 -53.39
CA GLY A 67 27.08 -22.98 -53.10
C GLY A 67 27.50 -23.27 -51.66
N ASN A 68 27.33 -22.32 -50.74
CA ASN A 68 27.58 -22.52 -49.32
C ASN A 68 26.22 -22.52 -48.59
N GLY A 69 25.79 -23.69 -48.12
CA GLY A 69 24.65 -23.83 -47.20
C GLY A 69 25.09 -23.53 -45.77
N ILE A 70 24.89 -24.50 -44.87
CA ILE A 70 25.40 -24.44 -43.50
C ILE A 70 26.93 -24.17 -43.50
N ALA A 71 27.37 -23.12 -42.80
CA ALA A 71 28.76 -22.67 -42.79
C ALA A 71 29.69 -23.60 -41.98
N SER A 72 30.99 -23.47 -42.22
CA SER A 72 32.02 -24.17 -41.44
C SER A 72 32.03 -23.64 -40.02
N GLY A 73 32.05 -24.52 -39.03
CA GLY A 73 32.08 -24.12 -37.62
C GLY A 73 30.75 -24.20 -36.90
N HIS A 74 29.61 -24.31 -37.60
CA HIS A 74 28.27 -24.35 -36.99
C HIS A 74 28.17 -25.23 -35.73
N LEU A 75 27.40 -24.77 -34.75
CA LEU A 75 27.10 -25.57 -33.56
C LEU A 75 25.97 -26.52 -33.85
N ARG A 76 26.01 -27.63 -33.14
CA ARG A 76 24.93 -28.59 -33.07
C ARG A 76 24.63 -28.92 -31.62
N PHE A 77 23.34 -29.00 -31.29
CA PHE A 77 22.91 -29.65 -30.07
C PHE A 77 23.34 -31.11 -30.10
N ALA A 78 24.17 -31.51 -29.13
CA ALA A 78 24.77 -32.84 -29.11
C ALA A 78 23.69 -33.93 -29.19
N ASN A 79 24.04 -35.12 -29.68
CA ASN A 79 23.11 -36.25 -29.63
C ASN A 79 23.00 -36.80 -28.19
N HIS A 80 22.39 -36.03 -27.30
CA HIS A 80 22.25 -36.30 -25.88
C HIS A 80 20.78 -36.31 -25.46
N THR A 81 20.40 -37.21 -24.54
CA THR A 81 19.00 -37.40 -24.10
C THR A 81 18.34 -36.17 -23.48
N ASN A 82 19.12 -35.25 -22.92
CA ASN A 82 18.59 -33.98 -22.37
C ASN A 82 17.86 -33.14 -23.42
N TRP A 83 18.30 -33.21 -24.68
CA TRP A 83 17.68 -32.49 -25.78
C TRP A 83 16.46 -33.19 -26.36
N GLN A 84 16.12 -34.39 -25.89
CA GLN A 84 14.97 -35.14 -26.37
C GLN A 84 13.63 -34.55 -25.90
N CYS A 85 13.65 -33.82 -24.77
CA CYS A 85 12.47 -33.46 -24.01
C CYS A 85 12.50 -32.00 -23.54
N VAL A 86 12.80 -31.05 -24.44
CA VAL A 86 12.83 -29.63 -24.05
C VAL A 86 11.40 -29.07 -24.04
N PRO A 87 10.87 -28.59 -22.89
CA PRO A 87 9.50 -28.10 -22.79
C PRO A 87 9.25 -26.80 -23.56
N THR A 88 8.02 -26.57 -24.03
CA THR A 88 7.60 -25.26 -24.55
C THR A 88 7.61 -24.19 -23.46
N GLY A 89 8.04 -22.98 -23.82
CA GLY A 89 8.27 -21.88 -22.89
C GLY A 89 9.66 -21.87 -22.24
N SER A 90 10.53 -22.84 -22.58
CA SER A 90 11.93 -22.84 -22.15
C SER A 90 12.79 -21.86 -22.94
N LEU A 91 13.81 -21.32 -22.26
CA LEU A 91 14.88 -20.50 -22.85
C LEU A 91 16.19 -21.28 -22.83
N ILE A 92 16.96 -21.23 -23.92
CA ILE A 92 18.26 -21.89 -24.04
C ILE A 92 19.31 -20.84 -24.37
N VAL A 93 20.13 -20.49 -23.38
CA VAL A 93 21.21 -19.51 -23.49
C VAL A 93 22.53 -20.23 -23.78
N ILE A 94 23.18 -19.90 -24.89
CA ILE A 94 24.54 -20.34 -25.24
C ILE A 94 25.43 -19.12 -25.18
N TYR A 95 26.41 -19.07 -24.28
CA TYR A 95 27.18 -17.85 -24.01
C TYR A 95 28.70 -18.03 -24.13
N ASN A 96 29.38 -16.89 -24.31
CA ASN A 96 30.82 -16.76 -24.34
C ASN A 96 31.43 -16.61 -22.95
N PRO A 97 32.31 -17.51 -22.50
CA PRO A 97 32.99 -17.32 -21.23
C PRO A 97 34.09 -16.23 -21.28
N VAL A 98 34.49 -15.78 -22.47
CA VAL A 98 35.52 -14.72 -22.63
C VAL A 98 34.92 -13.32 -22.45
N GLU A 99 33.70 -13.11 -22.95
CA GLU A 99 32.89 -11.90 -22.80
C GLU A 99 31.53 -12.33 -22.25
N ILE A 100 31.48 -12.67 -20.96
CA ILE A 100 30.22 -13.10 -20.33
C ILE A 100 29.35 -11.88 -20.04
N ASN A 101 28.09 -11.94 -20.48
CA ASN A 101 27.11 -10.94 -20.08
C ASN A 101 26.91 -10.97 -18.56
N SER A 102 27.03 -9.81 -17.91
CA SER A 102 26.94 -9.71 -16.45
C SER A 102 25.55 -10.07 -15.88
N SER A 103 24.50 -10.05 -16.71
CA SER A 103 23.16 -10.50 -16.34
C SER A 103 23.04 -12.02 -16.22
N ILE A 104 23.98 -12.78 -16.80
CA ILE A 104 24.10 -14.24 -16.60
C ILE A 104 24.71 -14.48 -15.21
N THR A 105 23.88 -14.32 -14.19
CA THR A 105 24.25 -14.49 -12.77
C THR A 105 24.12 -15.93 -12.29
N GLN A 106 23.38 -16.74 -13.04
CA GLN A 106 23.10 -18.13 -12.74
C GLN A 106 24.31 -19.01 -13.07
N SER A 107 24.47 -20.10 -12.32
CA SER A 107 25.48 -21.11 -12.67
C SER A 107 25.09 -21.79 -13.98
N ASN A 108 26.08 -22.32 -14.70
CA ASN A 108 25.83 -23.21 -15.84
C ASN A 108 24.79 -24.28 -15.47
N ASP A 109 23.67 -24.29 -16.19
CA ASP A 109 22.60 -25.26 -16.05
C ASP A 109 22.32 -25.91 -17.41
N TYR A 110 23.06 -26.96 -17.70
CA TYR A 110 22.95 -27.64 -19.00
C TYR A 110 21.72 -28.54 -19.11
N THR A 111 21.00 -28.75 -18.02
CA THR A 111 19.97 -29.80 -17.92
C THR A 111 18.65 -29.29 -17.34
N ASP A 112 18.54 -27.98 -17.07
CA ASP A 112 17.43 -27.38 -16.32
C ASP A 112 17.25 -28.10 -14.97
N ALA A 113 18.35 -28.26 -14.24
CA ALA A 113 18.40 -29.00 -12.99
C ALA A 113 17.56 -28.34 -11.87
N ASN A 114 17.33 -27.03 -11.97
CA ASN A 114 16.48 -26.27 -11.05
C ASN A 114 15.00 -26.25 -11.48
N GLY A 115 14.67 -26.67 -12.71
CA GLY A 115 13.31 -26.74 -13.24
C GLY A 115 12.66 -25.38 -13.51
N ASP A 116 13.45 -24.32 -13.72
CA ASP A 116 12.93 -23.00 -14.06
C ASP A 116 12.66 -22.82 -15.57
N GLY A 117 13.07 -23.80 -16.38
CA GLY A 117 12.92 -23.81 -17.82
C GLY A 117 14.01 -23.03 -18.56
N VAL A 118 15.10 -22.63 -17.88
CA VAL A 118 16.21 -21.87 -18.45
C VAL A 118 17.48 -22.72 -18.47
N TYR A 119 17.99 -22.98 -19.67
CA TYR A 119 19.22 -23.73 -19.90
C TYR A 119 20.36 -22.74 -20.14
N ILE A 120 21.48 -22.86 -19.42
CA ILE A 120 22.63 -21.97 -19.56
C ILE A 120 23.88 -22.77 -19.92
N LEU A 121 24.37 -22.57 -21.14
CA LEU A 121 25.41 -23.34 -21.78
C LEU A 121 26.64 -22.48 -22.09
N ASN A 122 27.74 -22.80 -21.43
CA ASN A 122 29.06 -22.30 -21.80
C ASN A 122 29.50 -22.96 -23.11
N ILE A 123 29.68 -22.17 -24.17
CA ILE A 123 30.04 -22.67 -25.50
C ILE A 123 31.34 -23.48 -25.53
N SER A 124 32.30 -23.23 -24.63
CA SER A 124 33.64 -23.85 -24.65
C SER A 124 33.76 -25.10 -23.78
N ALA A 125 32.76 -25.36 -22.94
CA ALA A 125 32.84 -26.36 -21.88
C ALA A 125 31.60 -27.27 -21.80
N SER A 126 30.50 -26.90 -22.46
CA SER A 126 29.27 -27.67 -22.40
C SER A 126 29.43 -29.00 -23.14
N PRO A 127 29.21 -30.16 -22.48
CA PRO A 127 29.18 -31.46 -23.14
C PRO A 127 27.89 -31.69 -23.94
N TYR A 128 26.97 -30.71 -23.94
CA TYR A 128 25.68 -30.77 -24.61
C TYR A 128 25.66 -29.99 -25.94
N LEU A 129 26.78 -29.35 -26.29
CA LEU A 129 27.01 -28.72 -27.57
C LEU A 129 28.18 -29.42 -28.26
N GLU A 130 28.14 -29.46 -29.58
CA GLU A 130 29.20 -29.95 -30.45
C GLU A 130 29.39 -28.97 -31.61
N ALA A 131 30.59 -28.90 -32.19
CA ALA A 131 30.88 -28.06 -33.35
C ALA A 131 31.50 -28.89 -34.48
N ASP A 132 31.19 -28.53 -35.72
CA ASP A 132 31.90 -29.05 -36.90
C ASP A 132 33.06 -28.12 -37.25
N ILE A 133 34.30 -28.57 -37.04
CA ILE A 133 35.50 -27.78 -37.31
C ILE A 133 36.00 -27.90 -38.77
N SER A 134 35.27 -28.63 -39.62
CA SER A 134 35.64 -28.86 -41.02
C SER A 134 34.83 -27.99 -41.99
N SER A 135 35.48 -27.54 -43.08
CA SER A 135 34.80 -26.76 -44.11
C SER A 135 33.74 -27.59 -44.84
N PRO A 136 32.56 -27.05 -45.17
CA PRO A 136 31.58 -27.77 -45.99
C PRO A 136 32.23 -28.09 -47.35
N THR A 137 32.48 -29.37 -47.64
CA THR A 137 33.17 -29.80 -48.86
C THR A 137 32.24 -29.89 -50.07
N SER A 138 31.07 -29.25 -50.03
CA SER A 138 29.95 -29.55 -50.92
C SER A 138 29.23 -28.28 -51.35
N THR A 139 28.97 -28.18 -52.66
CA THR A 139 28.16 -27.15 -53.32
C THR A 139 26.65 -27.33 -53.12
N ALA A 140 26.22 -28.34 -52.36
CA ALA A 140 24.83 -28.57 -52.03
C ALA A 140 24.47 -27.89 -50.70
N CYS A 141 23.41 -27.08 -50.69
CA CYS A 141 23.03 -26.20 -49.58
C CYS A 141 22.72 -26.88 -48.24
N ASN A 142 22.85 -28.20 -48.15
CA ASN A 142 22.25 -29.02 -47.11
C ASN A 142 23.13 -30.17 -46.60
N THR A 143 24.42 -30.17 -46.93
CA THR A 143 25.37 -31.15 -46.41
C THR A 143 26.13 -30.57 -45.22
N PHE A 144 25.78 -30.99 -44.02
CA PHE A 144 26.58 -30.78 -42.82
C PHE A 144 27.60 -31.92 -42.67
N GLY A 145 28.75 -31.66 -42.06
CA GLY A 145 29.74 -32.70 -41.84
C GLY A 145 29.22 -33.76 -40.88
N THR A 146 29.83 -34.95 -40.92
CA THR A 146 29.47 -36.07 -40.01
C THR A 146 30.41 -36.15 -38.81
N SER A 147 31.39 -35.23 -38.73
CA SER A 147 32.46 -35.23 -37.73
C SER A 147 32.30 -34.03 -36.81
N TYR A 148 31.63 -34.23 -35.69
CA TYR A 148 31.44 -33.23 -34.65
C TYR A 148 32.42 -33.45 -33.49
N ALA A 149 32.94 -32.37 -32.93
CA ALA A 149 33.84 -32.38 -31.77
C ALA A 149 33.28 -31.49 -30.65
N ALA A 150 33.84 -31.62 -29.44
CA ALA A 150 33.51 -30.70 -28.36
C ALA A 150 33.87 -29.26 -28.77
N PRO A 151 32.97 -28.29 -28.57
CA PRO A 151 33.18 -26.91 -28.96
C PRO A 151 34.26 -26.29 -28.07
N LEU A 152 35.17 -25.50 -28.67
CA LEU A 152 36.33 -24.95 -27.95
C LEU A 152 36.17 -23.46 -27.62
N ASN A 153 35.46 -22.68 -28.45
CA ASN A 153 35.12 -21.26 -28.26
C ASN A 153 34.18 -20.80 -29.40
N TRP A 154 33.87 -19.50 -29.47
CA TRP A 154 33.07 -18.90 -30.55
C TRP A 154 33.76 -18.89 -31.92
N SER A 155 35.01 -19.34 -32.09
CA SER A 155 35.61 -19.44 -33.43
C SER A 155 34.90 -20.46 -34.33
N CYS A 156 33.99 -21.23 -33.76
CA CYS A 156 33.07 -22.13 -34.45
C CYS A 156 31.83 -21.37 -34.99
N ILE A 157 31.31 -20.34 -34.32
CA ILE A 157 30.19 -19.54 -34.84
C ILE A 157 30.61 -18.07 -34.93
N ALA A 158 30.79 -17.56 -36.15
CA ALA A 158 31.48 -16.32 -36.47
C ALA A 158 30.57 -15.11 -36.75
N LEU A 159 29.53 -14.88 -35.93
CA LEU A 159 28.60 -13.72 -36.02
C LEU A 159 29.26 -12.31 -35.83
N GLY A 160 30.57 -12.23 -35.62
CA GLY A 160 31.26 -11.02 -35.16
C GLY A 160 31.65 -10.02 -36.20
N ASN A 161 31.19 -10.23 -37.42
CA ASN A 161 31.48 -9.35 -38.53
C ASN A 161 30.28 -8.42 -38.79
N SER A 162 30.39 -7.55 -39.79
CA SER A 162 29.41 -6.50 -40.04
C SER A 162 28.08 -6.98 -40.64
N ALA A 163 28.01 -8.22 -41.11
CA ALA A 163 26.83 -8.78 -41.76
C ALA A 163 26.81 -10.31 -41.63
N ASP A 164 25.85 -10.85 -40.91
CA ASP A 164 25.67 -12.30 -40.75
C ASP A 164 24.20 -12.67 -40.60
N ALA A 165 23.91 -13.96 -40.75
CA ALA A 165 22.59 -14.51 -40.52
C ALA A 165 22.66 -15.65 -39.51
N ALA A 166 22.09 -15.41 -38.33
CA ALA A 166 21.85 -16.47 -37.37
C ALA A 166 20.66 -17.31 -37.84
N GLU A 167 20.85 -18.61 -38.05
CA GLU A 167 19.79 -19.54 -38.36
C GLU A 167 19.78 -20.77 -37.47
N ILE A 168 18.57 -21.30 -37.28
CA ILE A 168 18.33 -22.60 -36.69
C ILE A 168 17.84 -23.52 -37.80
N VAL A 169 18.45 -24.71 -37.89
CA VAL A 169 18.08 -25.73 -38.88
C VAL A 169 17.70 -27.02 -38.19
N ASP A 170 16.52 -27.53 -38.57
CA ASP A 170 16.08 -28.89 -38.24
C ASP A 170 16.81 -29.88 -39.17
N PRO A 171 17.57 -30.85 -38.65
CA PRO A 171 18.34 -31.80 -39.47
C PRO A 171 17.44 -32.71 -40.32
N THR A 172 16.13 -32.76 -40.05
CA THR A 172 15.15 -33.49 -40.87
C THR A 172 14.65 -32.68 -42.07
N ASN A 173 14.81 -31.35 -42.06
CA ASN A 173 14.56 -30.46 -43.19
C ASN A 173 15.67 -29.42 -43.33
N THR A 174 16.69 -29.81 -44.08
CA THR A 174 17.93 -29.06 -44.28
C THR A 174 17.88 -28.08 -45.46
N THR A 175 16.71 -27.88 -46.08
CA THR A 175 16.58 -27.06 -47.30
C THR A 175 16.05 -25.65 -47.04
N THR A 176 15.53 -25.42 -45.85
CA THR A 176 14.97 -24.15 -45.41
C THR A 176 15.34 -23.94 -43.96
N ALA A 177 15.90 -22.77 -43.64
CA ALA A 177 16.05 -22.33 -42.27
C ALA A 177 14.70 -22.47 -41.55
N TYR A 178 14.76 -22.96 -40.32
CA TYR A 178 13.56 -23.11 -39.52
C TYR A 178 13.13 -21.78 -38.90
N HIS A 179 14.12 -21.04 -38.41
CA HIS A 179 14.01 -19.63 -38.06
C HIS A 179 15.36 -18.97 -38.32
N ALA A 180 15.37 -17.80 -38.93
CA ALA A 180 16.59 -17.09 -39.25
C ALA A 180 16.42 -15.59 -39.05
N ILE A 181 17.49 -14.96 -38.57
CA ILE A 181 17.60 -13.53 -38.39
C ILE A 181 18.88 -13.07 -39.06
N GLY A 182 18.76 -12.10 -39.95
CA GLY A 182 19.89 -11.54 -40.67
C GLY A 182 20.12 -10.09 -40.31
N TYR A 183 21.37 -9.66 -40.44
CA TYR A 183 21.72 -8.25 -40.33
C TYR A 183 22.86 -7.85 -41.26
N GLY A 184 23.02 -6.54 -41.45
CA GLY A 184 24.02 -6.01 -42.37
C GLY A 184 23.81 -6.46 -43.81
N SER A 185 24.82 -6.30 -44.66
CA SER A 185 24.75 -6.64 -46.09
C SER A 185 25.03 -8.12 -46.35
N LEU A 186 23.98 -8.95 -46.36
CA LEU A 186 24.11 -10.40 -46.60
C LEU A 186 24.27 -10.74 -48.08
N ASN A 187 25.13 -11.73 -48.35
CA ASN A 187 25.24 -12.35 -49.67
C ASN A 187 24.21 -13.49 -49.81
N GLY A 188 23.13 -13.26 -50.55
CA GLY A 188 22.07 -14.25 -50.80
C GLY A 188 20.66 -13.68 -50.64
N PRO A 189 19.61 -14.52 -50.58
CA PRO A 189 18.30 -14.07 -50.12
C PRO A 189 18.38 -13.44 -48.72
N LEU A 190 17.37 -12.63 -48.36
CA LEU A 190 17.23 -12.11 -47.01
C LEU A 190 16.36 -13.05 -46.16
N PRO A 191 16.71 -13.32 -44.90
CA PRO A 191 15.82 -14.01 -43.97
C PRO A 191 14.57 -13.18 -43.68
N THR A 192 13.53 -13.82 -43.17
CA THR A 192 12.24 -13.16 -42.89
C THR A 192 12.37 -12.05 -41.86
N ILE A 193 13.22 -12.25 -40.85
CA ILE A 193 13.62 -11.20 -39.91
C ILE A 193 14.98 -10.66 -40.37
N TYR A 194 15.00 -9.44 -40.87
CA TYR A 194 16.22 -8.85 -41.41
C TYR A 194 16.38 -7.38 -40.98
N PHE A 195 17.55 -7.05 -40.47
CA PHE A 195 17.94 -5.71 -40.05
C PHE A 195 19.06 -5.17 -40.94
N SER A 196 18.78 -4.15 -41.74
CA SER A 196 19.77 -3.61 -42.69
C SER A 196 21.00 -2.93 -42.05
N GLY A 197 21.08 -2.81 -40.72
CA GLY A 197 22.21 -2.20 -40.00
C GLY A 197 23.27 -3.21 -39.58
N ASN A 198 24.51 -2.74 -39.36
CA ASN A 198 25.63 -3.57 -38.88
C ASN A 198 25.31 -4.19 -37.51
N GLY A 199 25.59 -5.48 -37.35
CA GLY A 199 25.34 -6.24 -36.11
C GLY A 199 26.45 -6.21 -35.07
N GLY A 200 27.64 -5.68 -35.37
CA GLY A 200 28.70 -5.51 -34.37
C GLY A 200 28.24 -4.63 -33.20
N GLY A 201 28.40 -5.11 -31.96
CA GLY A 201 27.95 -4.38 -30.78
C GLY A 201 26.44 -4.34 -30.57
N LYS A 202 25.67 -5.13 -31.33
CA LYS A 202 24.21 -5.18 -31.27
C LYS A 202 23.68 -6.43 -30.60
N ASN A 203 22.49 -6.28 -30.09
CA ASN A 203 21.61 -7.34 -29.62
C ASN A 203 20.29 -7.24 -30.38
N TYR A 204 19.78 -8.39 -30.80
CA TYR A 204 18.53 -8.54 -31.52
C TYR A 204 17.56 -9.39 -30.70
N SER A 205 16.39 -8.85 -30.38
CA SER A 205 15.47 -9.44 -29.41
C SER A 205 14.03 -9.49 -29.91
N PHE A 206 13.35 -10.61 -29.69
CA PHE A 206 11.91 -10.78 -29.94
C PHE A 206 11.09 -10.15 -28.82
N THR A 207 10.50 -8.99 -29.10
CA THR A 207 9.73 -8.18 -28.15
C THR A 207 8.27 -8.59 -28.04
N ASN A 208 7.72 -9.26 -29.05
CA ASN A 208 6.31 -9.69 -29.08
C ASN A 208 5.29 -8.55 -28.87
N THR A 209 5.59 -7.32 -29.30
CA THR A 209 4.81 -6.13 -28.95
C THR A 209 3.56 -5.90 -29.79
N THR A 210 3.48 -6.46 -31.00
CA THR A 210 2.37 -6.24 -31.93
C THR A 210 1.49 -7.49 -32.13
N SER A 211 2.08 -8.68 -32.13
CA SER A 211 1.40 -9.97 -32.29
C SER A 211 2.30 -11.12 -31.85
N ASN A 212 1.74 -12.32 -31.64
CA ASN A 212 2.50 -13.56 -31.34
C ASN A 212 3.25 -14.15 -32.56
N ASP A 213 3.55 -13.34 -33.57
CA ASP A 213 4.20 -13.78 -34.81
C ASP A 213 5.69 -13.40 -34.80
N TRP A 214 6.54 -14.37 -34.49
CA TRP A 214 8.00 -14.19 -34.52
C TRP A 214 8.57 -14.08 -35.95
N ASN A 215 7.78 -14.30 -37.00
CA ASN A 215 8.20 -14.02 -38.37
C ASN A 215 7.83 -12.60 -38.82
N LEU A 216 7.32 -11.75 -37.92
CA LEU A 216 7.01 -10.36 -38.21
C LEU A 216 8.08 -9.43 -37.63
N LEU A 217 8.83 -8.74 -38.50
CA LEU A 217 9.90 -7.80 -38.10
C LEU A 217 9.44 -6.74 -37.08
N ALA A 218 8.17 -6.34 -37.08
CA ALA A 218 7.62 -5.38 -36.12
C ALA A 218 7.60 -5.89 -34.66
N ASN A 219 7.72 -7.20 -34.44
CA ASN A 219 7.87 -7.79 -33.11
C ASN A 219 9.33 -7.93 -32.68
N TRP A 220 10.29 -7.49 -33.50
CA TRP A 220 11.71 -7.58 -33.21
C TRP A 220 12.32 -6.20 -33.05
N THR A 221 13.34 -6.12 -32.21
CA THR A 221 14.13 -4.89 -32.04
C THR A 221 15.61 -5.19 -32.15
N SER A 222 16.38 -4.20 -32.59
CA SER A 222 17.84 -4.19 -32.46
C SER A 222 18.23 -3.07 -31.51
N ALA A 223 19.12 -3.36 -30.58
CA ALA A 223 19.64 -2.43 -29.60
C ALA A 223 21.15 -2.59 -29.48
N SER A 224 21.82 -1.65 -28.82
CA SER A 224 23.22 -1.87 -28.44
C SER A 224 23.25 -2.97 -27.38
N ALA A 225 24.19 -3.91 -27.48
CA ALA A 225 24.27 -5.10 -26.62
C ALA A 225 23.99 -4.75 -25.15
N SER A 226 24.80 -3.87 -24.54
CA SER A 226 24.66 -3.50 -23.13
C SER A 226 23.31 -2.90 -22.65
N THR A 227 22.38 -2.55 -23.54
CA THR A 227 21.12 -1.88 -23.19
C THR A 227 19.90 -2.79 -23.07
N ASN A 228 19.89 -3.92 -23.78
CA ASN A 228 18.75 -4.84 -23.82
C ASN A 228 19.15 -6.29 -23.56
N ASP A 229 20.39 -6.55 -23.13
CA ASP A 229 20.84 -7.90 -22.82
C ASP A 229 20.13 -8.46 -21.59
N THR A 230 19.23 -9.41 -21.83
CA THR A 230 18.54 -10.14 -20.76
C THR A 230 18.65 -11.66 -20.93
N PRO A 231 19.85 -12.23 -21.16
CA PRO A 231 19.99 -13.67 -21.35
C PRO A 231 19.46 -14.45 -20.15
N GLY A 232 18.60 -15.41 -20.45
CA GLY A 232 17.87 -16.25 -19.50
C GLY A 232 16.60 -15.60 -18.96
N LEU A 233 16.20 -14.44 -19.48
CA LEU A 233 15.03 -13.68 -19.06
C LEU A 233 14.22 -13.18 -20.26
N PRO A 234 12.91 -12.95 -20.09
CA PRO A 234 12.10 -12.38 -21.17
C PRO A 234 12.53 -10.96 -21.56
N ASN A 235 12.57 -10.69 -22.87
CA ASN A 235 13.01 -9.42 -23.45
C ASN A 235 12.20 -8.20 -23.00
N ASN A 236 10.92 -8.40 -22.67
CA ASN A 236 10.01 -7.41 -22.07
C ASN A 236 8.75 -8.09 -21.52
N THR A 237 7.79 -7.32 -21.00
CA THR A 237 6.52 -7.83 -20.45
C THR A 237 5.65 -8.58 -21.48
N ALA A 238 5.60 -8.15 -22.75
CA ALA A 238 4.80 -8.81 -23.77
C ALA A 238 5.39 -10.15 -24.20
N ASN A 239 6.72 -10.23 -24.31
CA ASN A 239 7.46 -11.47 -24.49
C ASN A 239 7.32 -12.38 -23.25
N ALA A 240 7.39 -11.84 -22.03
CA ALA A 240 7.19 -12.61 -20.79
C ALA A 240 5.82 -13.29 -20.73
N ASN A 241 4.74 -12.52 -20.93
CA ASN A 241 3.38 -13.05 -20.93
C ASN A 241 3.19 -14.12 -22.01
N TRP A 242 3.87 -13.97 -23.15
CA TRP A 242 3.82 -14.95 -24.22
C TRP A 242 4.59 -16.22 -23.88
N LEU A 243 5.83 -16.12 -23.40
CA LEU A 243 6.63 -17.26 -22.93
C LEU A 243 5.88 -18.03 -21.83
N ASP A 244 5.27 -17.34 -20.86
CA ASP A 244 4.46 -17.95 -19.81
C ASP A 244 3.21 -18.62 -20.38
N SER A 245 2.60 -18.06 -21.42
CA SER A 245 1.45 -18.69 -22.09
C SER A 245 1.79 -20.01 -22.78
N LEU A 246 3.06 -20.25 -23.11
CA LEU A 246 3.56 -21.49 -23.70
C LEU A 246 3.88 -22.57 -22.65
N LYS A 247 3.97 -22.20 -21.37
CA LYS A 247 4.19 -23.14 -20.27
C LYS A 247 2.89 -23.86 -19.94
N LEU A 248 3.01 -25.08 -19.42
CA LEU A 248 1.84 -25.82 -18.93
C LEU A 248 1.21 -25.04 -17.77
N ASN A 249 -0.10 -24.85 -17.82
CA ASN A 249 -0.86 -24.27 -16.73
C ASN A 249 -2.08 -25.15 -16.39
N ALA A 250 -2.12 -25.62 -15.16
CA ALA A 250 -3.23 -26.25 -14.48
C ALA A 250 -4.10 -25.17 -13.82
N SER A 251 -5.41 -25.31 -13.94
CA SER A 251 -6.37 -24.39 -13.33
C SER A 251 -7.61 -25.12 -12.84
N SER A 252 -8.32 -24.49 -11.91
CA SER A 252 -9.54 -24.99 -11.30
C SER A 252 -10.65 -23.95 -11.33
N ASP A 253 -11.91 -24.38 -11.38
CA ASP A 253 -13.07 -23.48 -11.29
C ASP A 253 -13.25 -22.85 -9.89
N VAL A 254 -12.80 -23.55 -8.84
CA VAL A 254 -12.73 -23.07 -7.46
C VAL A 254 -11.41 -23.51 -6.81
N SER A 255 -10.79 -22.65 -6.01
CA SER A 255 -9.56 -22.96 -5.26
C SER A 255 -9.81 -23.28 -3.78
N GLN A 256 -11.04 -23.09 -3.31
CA GLN A 256 -11.42 -23.35 -1.91
C GLN A 256 -12.92 -23.65 -1.76
N GLY A 257 -13.27 -24.46 -0.77
CA GLY A 257 -14.66 -24.81 -0.48
C GLY A 257 -14.81 -25.83 0.65
N CYS A 258 -15.98 -26.45 0.76
CA CYS A 258 -16.31 -27.36 1.87
C CYS A 258 -16.33 -28.81 1.44
N SER A 259 -15.82 -29.72 2.27
CA SER A 259 -16.02 -31.15 2.03
C SER A 259 -17.51 -31.54 2.10
N PRO A 260 -18.03 -32.34 1.14
CA PRO A 260 -17.37 -32.76 -0.09
C PRO A 260 -17.31 -31.61 -1.12
N LEU A 261 -16.10 -31.28 -1.59
CA LEU A 261 -15.87 -30.21 -2.57
C LEU A 261 -15.59 -30.82 -3.95
N THR A 262 -16.53 -30.65 -4.89
CA THR A 262 -16.29 -30.97 -6.30
C THR A 262 -15.60 -29.80 -6.99
N VAL A 263 -14.45 -30.07 -7.60
CA VAL A 263 -13.63 -29.12 -8.36
C VAL A 263 -13.51 -29.61 -9.79
N ASN A 264 -13.72 -28.71 -10.76
CA ASN A 264 -13.44 -28.96 -12.16
C ASN A 264 -12.06 -28.41 -12.51
N PHE A 265 -11.19 -29.30 -12.96
CA PHE A 265 -9.83 -28.99 -13.37
C PHE A 265 -9.72 -28.94 -14.88
N GLN A 266 -8.86 -28.04 -15.37
CA GLN A 266 -8.55 -27.92 -16.78
C GLN A 266 -7.10 -27.47 -16.95
N CYS A 267 -6.52 -27.72 -18.13
CA CYS A 267 -5.24 -27.16 -18.52
C CYS A 267 -5.32 -26.33 -19.81
N ASN A 268 -4.34 -25.46 -20.00
CA ASN A 268 -4.16 -24.67 -21.23
C ASN A 268 -3.61 -25.49 -22.42
N SER A 269 -3.37 -26.79 -22.24
CA SER A 269 -2.86 -27.71 -23.26
C SER A 269 -3.94 -28.64 -23.81
N ASN A 270 -3.91 -28.91 -25.11
CA ASN A 270 -4.74 -29.93 -25.76
C ASN A 270 -4.03 -30.52 -26.99
N ALA A 271 -2.75 -30.86 -26.83
CA ALA A 271 -1.89 -31.40 -27.88
C ALA A 271 -2.32 -32.83 -28.25
N SER A 272 -2.46 -33.07 -29.55
CA SER A 272 -2.83 -34.38 -30.08
C SER A 272 -1.75 -35.42 -29.81
N GLY A 273 -2.14 -36.62 -29.36
CA GLY A 273 -1.22 -37.72 -29.06
C GLY A 273 -0.56 -37.68 -27.68
N TYR A 274 -0.78 -36.61 -26.91
CA TYR A 274 -0.30 -36.50 -25.53
C TYR A 274 -1.28 -37.14 -24.55
N THR A 275 -0.76 -37.56 -23.40
CA THR A 275 -1.55 -38.07 -22.28
C THR A 275 -1.55 -37.08 -21.12
N TYR A 276 -2.70 -36.98 -20.46
CA TYR A 276 -2.95 -36.04 -19.37
C TYR A 276 -3.39 -36.85 -18.15
N SER A 277 -2.61 -36.82 -17.08
CA SER A 277 -2.92 -37.50 -15.82
C SER A 277 -2.91 -36.50 -14.67
N TRP A 278 -3.86 -36.64 -13.76
CA TRP A 278 -3.95 -35.83 -12.55
C TRP A 278 -3.73 -36.71 -11.32
N ASP A 279 -2.90 -36.25 -10.39
CA ASP A 279 -2.88 -36.73 -9.01
C ASP A 279 -3.53 -35.65 -8.15
N PHE A 280 -4.63 -35.97 -7.48
CA PHE A 280 -5.35 -34.99 -6.67
C PHE A 280 -4.78 -34.87 -5.24
N ASP A 281 -3.66 -35.53 -4.92
CA ASP A 281 -3.01 -35.47 -3.60
C ASP A 281 -3.89 -35.99 -2.45
N ASP A 282 -4.95 -36.73 -2.78
CA ASP A 282 -5.83 -37.41 -1.84
C ASP A 282 -5.87 -38.94 -2.05
N GLY A 283 -4.94 -39.45 -2.86
CA GLY A 283 -4.84 -40.85 -3.27
C GLY A 283 -5.70 -41.23 -4.47
N ASN A 284 -6.49 -40.30 -5.02
CA ASN A 284 -7.22 -40.50 -6.28
C ASN A 284 -6.52 -39.81 -7.45
N THR A 285 -6.79 -40.33 -8.65
CA THR A 285 -6.21 -39.84 -9.90
C THR A 285 -7.30 -39.53 -10.93
N GLY A 286 -7.02 -38.60 -11.85
CA GLY A 286 -7.86 -38.24 -12.99
C GLY A 286 -7.11 -38.36 -14.32
N SER A 287 -7.84 -38.23 -15.42
CA SER A 287 -7.25 -38.22 -16.77
C SER A 287 -7.96 -37.23 -17.69
N GLY A 288 -7.24 -36.72 -18.68
CA GLY A 288 -7.73 -35.78 -19.68
C GLY A 288 -7.36 -34.33 -19.39
N ALA A 289 -7.35 -33.50 -20.44
CA ALA A 289 -7.06 -32.06 -20.35
C ALA A 289 -8.12 -31.29 -19.54
N ILE A 290 -9.32 -31.86 -19.41
CA ILE A 290 -10.40 -31.39 -18.53
C ILE A 290 -10.86 -32.60 -17.72
N THR A 291 -10.96 -32.44 -16.39
CA THR A 291 -11.42 -33.49 -15.49
C THR A 291 -12.15 -32.89 -14.28
N SER A 292 -12.82 -33.71 -13.49
CA SER A 292 -13.43 -33.27 -12.23
C SER A 292 -13.14 -34.26 -11.13
N HIS A 293 -12.97 -33.74 -9.91
CA HIS A 293 -12.71 -34.55 -8.72
C HIS A 293 -13.47 -34.01 -7.52
N THR A 294 -13.80 -34.89 -6.58
CA THR A 294 -14.50 -34.52 -5.35
C THR A 294 -13.67 -34.87 -4.13
N TYR A 295 -13.18 -33.84 -3.44
CA TYR A 295 -12.45 -33.99 -2.19
C TYR A 295 -13.40 -34.23 -1.03
N ASN A 296 -13.34 -35.42 -0.44
CA ASN A 296 -14.19 -35.82 0.69
C ASN A 296 -13.52 -35.58 2.05
N SER A 297 -12.21 -35.37 2.08
CA SER A 297 -11.44 -35.01 3.27
C SER A 297 -11.12 -33.52 3.29
N THR A 298 -10.94 -32.98 4.48
CA THR A 298 -10.42 -31.62 4.66
C THR A 298 -8.91 -31.60 4.57
N GLY A 299 -8.36 -30.50 4.07
CA GLY A 299 -6.93 -30.30 3.91
C GLY A 299 -6.65 -29.29 2.81
N THR A 300 -5.36 -29.03 2.61
CA THR A 300 -4.85 -28.42 1.39
C THR A 300 -4.30 -29.55 0.54
N PHE A 301 -4.78 -29.66 -0.70
CA PHE A 301 -4.40 -30.69 -1.66
C PHE A 301 -3.75 -30.01 -2.85
N SER A 302 -2.55 -30.44 -3.24
CA SER A 302 -1.87 -29.92 -4.43
C SER A 302 -2.20 -30.82 -5.62
N ALA A 303 -3.22 -30.47 -6.40
CA ALA A 303 -3.59 -31.25 -7.58
C ALA A 303 -2.51 -31.10 -8.66
N ILE A 304 -1.78 -32.19 -8.93
CA ILE A 304 -0.65 -32.24 -9.86
C ILE A 304 -1.15 -32.75 -11.21
N LEU A 305 -1.11 -31.89 -12.22
CA LEU A 305 -1.24 -32.30 -13.61
C LEU A 305 0.12 -32.79 -14.10
N THR A 306 0.15 -33.94 -14.77
CA THR A 306 1.29 -34.42 -15.57
C THR A 306 0.86 -34.58 -17.02
N VAL A 307 1.55 -33.90 -17.93
CA VAL A 307 1.36 -34.05 -19.38
C VAL A 307 2.53 -34.83 -19.93
N THR A 308 2.26 -35.98 -20.57
CA THR A 308 3.29 -36.87 -21.12
C THR A 308 3.18 -37.01 -22.63
N SER A 309 4.30 -36.80 -23.33
CA SER A 309 4.42 -36.88 -24.78
C SER A 309 4.51 -38.33 -25.29
N PRO A 310 4.29 -38.57 -26.60
CA PRO A 310 4.55 -39.88 -27.23
C PRO A 310 5.99 -40.39 -27.09
N LEU A 311 6.96 -39.49 -26.86
CA LEU A 311 8.37 -39.81 -26.66
C LEU A 311 8.71 -40.15 -25.20
N GLY A 312 7.73 -40.07 -24.29
CA GLY A 312 7.90 -40.33 -22.86
C GLY A 312 8.37 -39.12 -22.04
N CYS A 313 8.40 -37.91 -22.63
CA CYS A 313 8.73 -36.67 -21.94
C CYS A 313 7.55 -36.22 -21.09
N SER A 314 7.78 -35.73 -19.86
CA SER A 314 6.71 -35.29 -18.97
C SER A 314 7.01 -33.94 -18.33
N VAL A 315 5.98 -33.12 -18.17
CA VAL A 315 6.01 -31.83 -17.47
C VAL A 315 4.82 -31.77 -16.54
N THR A 316 4.99 -31.13 -15.39
CA THR A 316 3.97 -31.03 -14.37
C THR A 316 3.63 -29.59 -14.06
N ASP A 317 2.37 -29.35 -13.70
CA ASP A 317 1.96 -28.11 -13.05
C ASP A 317 0.98 -28.44 -11.91
N THR A 318 0.90 -27.56 -10.92
CA THR A 318 0.14 -27.80 -9.68
C THR A 318 -0.87 -26.70 -9.41
N VAL A 319 -2.06 -27.09 -8.96
CA VAL A 319 -3.06 -26.15 -8.43
C VAL A 319 -3.51 -26.58 -7.03
N ASP A 320 -3.38 -25.65 -6.07
CA ASP A 320 -3.74 -25.91 -4.69
C ASP A 320 -5.24 -25.74 -4.43
N ILE A 321 -5.85 -26.76 -3.82
CA ILE A 321 -7.25 -26.77 -3.41
C ILE A 321 -7.35 -26.83 -1.89
N THR A 322 -7.97 -25.82 -1.27
CA THR A 322 -8.23 -25.82 0.17
C THR A 322 -9.64 -26.28 0.48
N VAL A 323 -9.76 -27.46 1.06
CA VAL A 323 -11.03 -28.07 1.46
C VAL A 323 -11.17 -27.95 2.97
N SER A 324 -12.12 -27.15 3.40
CA SER A 324 -12.46 -26.98 4.81
C SER A 324 -13.65 -27.86 5.18
N THR A 325 -13.76 -28.27 6.44
CA THR A 325 -15.06 -28.66 6.96
C THR A 325 -15.79 -27.38 7.28
N GLY A 326 -17.09 -27.31 6.97
CA GLY A 326 -17.94 -26.37 7.69
C GLY A 326 -17.75 -26.64 9.19
N GLY A 327 -17.21 -25.65 9.91
CA GLY A 327 -17.17 -25.73 11.36
C GLY A 327 -18.59 -25.97 11.85
N THR A 328 -18.77 -26.80 12.88
CA THR A 328 -20.05 -26.90 13.55
C THR A 328 -20.40 -25.51 14.04
N VAL A 329 -21.37 -24.87 13.38
CA VAL A 329 -21.96 -23.66 13.91
C VAL A 329 -22.74 -24.10 15.14
N ILE A 330 -22.46 -23.48 16.28
CA ILE A 330 -23.14 -23.78 17.53
C ILE A 330 -23.80 -22.51 17.99
N ALA A 331 -25.13 -22.52 17.97
CA ALA A 331 -25.95 -21.52 18.61
C ALA A 331 -25.86 -21.77 20.13
N PRO A 332 -25.36 -20.81 20.91
CA PRO A 332 -25.25 -20.95 22.36
C PRO A 332 -26.64 -21.11 22.96
N ALA A 333 -26.77 -21.96 23.98
CA ALA A 333 -28.02 -22.11 24.70
C ALA A 333 -28.47 -20.76 25.27
N LEU A 334 -29.71 -20.37 24.98
CA LEU A 334 -30.31 -19.14 25.49
C LEU A 334 -31.10 -19.47 26.76
N SER A 335 -30.99 -18.59 27.75
CA SER A 335 -31.79 -18.71 28.97
C SER A 335 -33.21 -18.19 28.73
N ASP A 336 -34.17 -18.76 29.46
CA ASP A 336 -35.54 -18.25 29.49
C ASP A 336 -35.55 -16.81 30.04
N ILE A 337 -36.39 -15.96 29.44
CA ILE A 337 -36.49 -14.54 29.78
C ILE A 337 -37.94 -14.12 29.96
N CYS A 338 -38.18 -13.11 30.78
CA CYS A 338 -39.52 -12.60 31.05
C CYS A 338 -40.03 -11.69 29.93
N GLU A 339 -41.32 -11.76 29.62
CA GLU A 339 -41.98 -10.88 28.64
C GLU A 339 -41.81 -9.38 28.95
N SER A 340 -41.60 -9.02 30.23
CA SER A 340 -41.37 -7.66 30.69
C SER A 340 -39.98 -7.08 30.39
N LEU A 341 -39.04 -7.87 29.86
CA LEU A 341 -37.72 -7.38 29.43
C LEU A 341 -37.82 -6.60 28.11
N ASN A 342 -37.16 -5.45 28.02
CA ASN A 342 -37.19 -4.59 26.83
C ASN A 342 -36.29 -5.10 25.69
N THR A 343 -35.02 -5.42 25.98
CA THR A 343 -34.05 -5.96 25.03
C THR A 343 -33.14 -6.99 25.70
N TYR A 344 -32.71 -7.98 24.93
CA TYR A 344 -31.79 -9.03 25.34
C TYR A 344 -30.69 -9.18 24.27
N ALA A 345 -29.45 -8.83 24.63
CA ALA A 345 -28.32 -8.98 23.72
C ALA A 345 -28.01 -10.46 23.53
N LEU A 346 -28.09 -10.95 22.29
CA LEU A 346 -27.82 -12.36 22.02
C LEU A 346 -26.31 -12.62 22.08
N PRO A 347 -25.86 -13.66 22.81
CA PRO A 347 -24.44 -13.98 22.90
C PRO A 347 -23.89 -14.41 21.53
N ASN A 348 -22.58 -14.25 21.33
CA ASN A 348 -21.91 -14.77 20.14
C ASN A 348 -21.97 -16.30 20.13
N GLY A 349 -22.22 -16.89 18.96
CA GLY A 349 -22.05 -18.32 18.75
C GLY A 349 -20.63 -18.69 18.36
N THR A 350 -20.43 -19.99 18.10
CA THR A 350 -19.14 -20.52 17.65
C THR A 350 -19.26 -20.90 16.17
N PRO A 351 -18.36 -20.43 15.28
CA PRO A 351 -17.32 -19.40 15.50
C PRO A 351 -17.89 -17.97 15.67
N ILE A 352 -17.11 -17.09 16.30
CA ILE A 352 -17.47 -15.67 16.53
C ILE A 352 -17.57 -14.93 15.19
N GLY A 353 -18.56 -14.03 15.05
CA GLY A 353 -18.75 -13.17 13.87
C GLY A 353 -19.97 -13.48 13.01
N GLY A 354 -20.75 -14.51 13.36
CA GLY A 354 -22.06 -14.79 12.76
C GLY A 354 -23.17 -13.82 13.20
N THR A 355 -24.33 -13.93 12.56
CA THR A 355 -25.52 -13.10 12.79
C THR A 355 -26.71 -13.93 13.28
N TRP A 356 -27.57 -13.32 14.09
CA TRP A 356 -28.80 -13.90 14.59
C TRP A 356 -30.01 -13.47 13.75
N SER A 357 -30.92 -14.39 13.52
CA SER A 357 -32.21 -14.14 12.85
C SER A 357 -33.36 -14.90 13.51
N GLY A 358 -34.56 -14.34 13.44
CA GLY A 358 -35.78 -14.90 14.02
C GLY A 358 -36.79 -13.83 14.43
N THR A 359 -38.01 -14.24 14.80
CA THR A 359 -39.05 -13.32 15.28
C THR A 359 -38.54 -12.56 16.50
N GLY A 360 -38.70 -11.23 16.51
CA GLY A 360 -38.24 -10.37 17.61
C GLY A 360 -36.73 -10.08 17.61
N VAL A 361 -35.95 -10.54 16.62
CA VAL A 361 -34.51 -10.26 16.49
C VAL A 361 -34.25 -9.12 15.51
N SER A 362 -33.46 -8.12 15.91
CA SER A 362 -32.91 -7.08 15.03
C SER A 362 -31.50 -6.71 15.49
N ASN A 363 -30.55 -6.59 14.56
CA ASN A 363 -29.14 -6.25 14.85
C ASN A 363 -28.50 -7.09 15.98
N ASN A 364 -28.71 -8.41 15.96
CA ASN A 364 -28.25 -9.35 17.01
C ASN A 364 -28.81 -9.09 18.43
N VAL A 365 -29.92 -8.35 18.54
CA VAL A 365 -30.64 -8.11 19.80
C VAL A 365 -32.04 -8.71 19.70
N PHE A 366 -32.47 -9.45 20.72
CA PHE A 366 -33.83 -9.99 20.83
C PHE A 366 -34.72 -9.06 21.68
N SER A 367 -35.96 -8.80 21.25
CA SER A 367 -36.94 -7.96 21.93
C SER A 367 -38.17 -8.76 22.36
N PRO A 368 -38.25 -9.18 23.64
CA PRO A 368 -39.32 -10.03 24.17
C PRO A 368 -40.72 -9.43 24.05
N SER A 369 -40.88 -8.13 24.29
CA SER A 369 -42.16 -7.43 24.19
C SER A 369 -42.73 -7.39 22.77
N THR A 370 -41.87 -7.48 21.75
CA THR A 370 -42.26 -7.52 20.35
C THR A 370 -42.57 -8.95 19.90
N ALA A 371 -41.88 -9.94 20.46
CA ALA A 371 -42.14 -11.35 20.18
C ALA A 371 -43.44 -11.83 20.85
N GLY A 372 -43.68 -11.46 22.11
CA GLY A 372 -44.79 -11.93 22.96
C GLY A 372 -44.44 -13.22 23.70
N SER A 373 -45.21 -13.60 24.74
CA SER A 373 -44.99 -14.87 25.46
C SER A 373 -45.07 -16.11 24.56
N GLY A 374 -44.15 -17.05 24.74
CA GLY A 374 -44.00 -18.23 23.86
C GLY A 374 -42.56 -18.69 23.72
N THR A 375 -42.34 -19.80 23.01
CA THR A 375 -40.99 -20.30 22.69
C THR A 375 -40.64 -19.98 21.25
N TYR A 376 -39.53 -19.30 21.02
CA TYR A 376 -39.05 -18.89 19.70
C TYR A 376 -37.78 -19.65 19.33
N THR A 377 -37.73 -20.16 18.11
CA THR A 377 -36.50 -20.73 17.56
C THR A 377 -35.73 -19.62 16.85
N LEU A 378 -34.52 -19.32 17.33
CA LEU A 378 -33.61 -18.36 16.73
C LEU A 378 -32.50 -19.09 15.99
N THR A 379 -32.09 -18.55 14.84
CA THR A 379 -31.03 -19.12 14.00
C THR A 379 -29.79 -18.25 14.07
N TYR A 380 -28.65 -18.84 14.42
CA TYR A 380 -27.33 -18.22 14.31
C TYR A 380 -26.67 -18.71 13.01
N SER A 381 -26.23 -17.80 12.14
CA SER A 381 -25.58 -18.16 10.87
C SER A 381 -24.24 -17.46 10.68
N THR A 382 -23.26 -18.16 10.13
CA THR A 382 -21.94 -17.63 9.80
C THR A 382 -21.81 -17.33 8.32
N THR A 383 -20.97 -16.34 7.99
CA THR A 383 -20.57 -16.02 6.62
C THR A 383 -19.15 -16.54 6.37
N GLY A 384 -18.85 -17.01 5.15
CA GLY A 384 -17.54 -17.58 4.80
C GLY A 384 -17.64 -18.63 3.69
N ASN A 385 -16.53 -19.32 3.41
CA ASN A 385 -16.47 -20.38 2.38
C ASN A 385 -17.37 -21.57 2.71
N CYS A 386 -17.61 -21.82 3.99
CA CYS A 386 -18.53 -22.84 4.49
C CYS A 386 -19.58 -22.22 5.41
N PRO A 387 -20.66 -21.65 4.83
CA PRO A 387 -21.74 -21.10 5.64
C PRO A 387 -22.43 -22.24 6.39
N GLY A 388 -22.59 -22.06 7.69
CA GLY A 388 -23.36 -22.96 8.54
C GLY A 388 -24.39 -22.17 9.34
N SER A 389 -25.37 -22.88 9.87
CA SER A 389 -26.33 -22.32 10.81
C SER A 389 -26.69 -23.35 11.86
N ASP A 390 -26.97 -22.87 13.05
CA ASP A 390 -27.54 -23.67 14.13
C ASP A 390 -28.68 -22.93 14.79
N GLN A 391 -29.59 -23.69 15.40
CA GLN A 391 -30.80 -23.18 16.00
C GLN A 391 -30.80 -23.45 17.49
N THR A 392 -31.23 -22.45 18.24
CA THR A 392 -31.55 -22.61 19.65
C THR A 392 -32.91 -22.00 19.91
N THR A 393 -33.57 -22.46 20.96
CA THR A 393 -34.81 -21.85 21.42
C THR A 393 -34.53 -20.83 22.51
N ILE A 394 -35.37 -19.81 22.57
CA ILE A 394 -35.52 -18.94 23.73
C ILE A 394 -37.00 -18.96 24.14
N THR A 395 -37.28 -19.22 25.41
CA THR A 395 -38.64 -19.16 25.93
C THR A 395 -38.88 -17.81 26.61
N VAL A 396 -39.84 -17.06 26.08
CA VAL A 396 -40.38 -15.86 26.71
C VAL A 396 -41.49 -16.30 27.65
N VAL A 397 -41.19 -16.29 28.95
CA VAL A 397 -42.12 -16.71 30.00
C VAL A 397 -43.10 -15.57 30.29
N PRO A 398 -44.43 -15.83 30.25
CA PRO A 398 -45.41 -14.83 30.64
C PRO A 398 -45.27 -14.51 32.14
N SER A 399 -45.42 -13.24 32.51
CA SER A 399 -45.42 -12.85 33.92
C SER A 399 -46.55 -13.56 34.69
N PRO A 400 -46.30 -14.06 35.92
CA PRO A 400 -47.35 -14.69 36.72
C PRO A 400 -48.45 -13.66 37.03
N ASN A 401 -49.73 -14.06 37.03
CA ASN A 401 -50.82 -13.16 37.46
C ASN A 401 -50.99 -13.25 38.98
N VAL A 402 -50.51 -12.26 39.71
CA VAL A 402 -50.53 -12.24 41.18
C VAL A 402 -51.76 -11.47 41.68
N THR A 403 -52.42 -12.00 42.71
CA THR A 403 -53.58 -11.35 43.35
C THR A 403 -53.47 -11.38 44.87
N PHE A 404 -54.01 -10.35 45.54
CA PHE A 404 -54.02 -10.25 47.00
C PHE A 404 -55.30 -9.53 47.47
N THR A 405 -56.19 -10.27 48.13
CA THR A 405 -57.52 -9.76 48.56
C THR A 405 -57.83 -10.13 50.03
N PRO A 406 -57.40 -9.31 51.02
CA PRO A 406 -57.62 -9.57 52.44
C PRO A 406 -59.05 -9.29 52.90
N SER A 407 -59.51 -10.00 53.94
CA SER A 407 -60.90 -9.94 54.44
C SER A 407 -61.19 -8.85 55.46
N ASN A 408 -60.17 -8.28 56.11
CA ASN A 408 -60.29 -7.11 56.98
C ASN A 408 -59.19 -6.10 56.63
N THR A 409 -59.57 -4.83 56.54
CA THR A 409 -58.71 -3.73 56.10
C THR A 409 -58.79 -2.49 56.99
N SER A 410 -59.47 -2.52 58.14
CA SER A 410 -59.57 -1.40 59.10
C SER A 410 -59.25 -1.82 60.53
N PHE A 411 -58.38 -1.05 61.21
CA PHE A 411 -57.81 -1.35 62.54
C PHE A 411 -57.64 -0.06 63.38
N CYS A 412 -57.71 -0.14 64.71
CA CYS A 412 -57.21 0.92 65.61
C CYS A 412 -55.69 0.74 65.84
N VAL A 413 -54.96 1.82 66.11
CA VAL A 413 -53.49 1.78 66.28
C VAL A 413 -53.02 0.88 67.43
N ASP A 414 -53.87 0.63 68.43
CA ASP A 414 -53.61 -0.24 69.57
C ASP A 414 -54.24 -1.65 69.45
N ASP A 415 -54.79 -2.00 68.29
CA ASP A 415 -55.28 -3.36 68.02
C ASP A 415 -54.14 -4.39 68.02
N ASN A 416 -54.46 -5.63 68.42
CA ASN A 416 -53.53 -6.76 68.40
C ASN A 416 -53.14 -7.18 66.96
N ALA A 417 -51.98 -7.81 66.80
CA ALA A 417 -51.46 -8.27 65.51
C ALA A 417 -52.33 -9.35 64.82
N VAL A 418 -52.38 -9.33 63.49
CA VAL A 418 -53.23 -10.18 62.63
C VAL A 418 -52.39 -10.93 61.59
N THR A 419 -52.66 -12.22 61.34
CA THR A 419 -51.94 -13.03 60.34
C THR A 419 -52.64 -12.99 58.97
N LEU A 420 -51.88 -12.82 57.89
CA LEU A 420 -52.30 -12.73 56.49
C LEU A 420 -52.11 -14.05 55.75
N SER A 421 -53.09 -14.45 54.93
CA SER A 421 -53.04 -15.70 54.16
C SER A 421 -53.79 -15.67 52.81
N SER A 422 -54.11 -14.48 52.27
CA SER A 422 -54.97 -14.29 51.10
C SER A 422 -54.24 -13.97 49.78
N GLY A 423 -52.95 -14.28 49.69
CA GLY A 423 -52.11 -14.06 48.51
C GLY A 423 -52.13 -15.27 47.59
N PHE A 424 -52.28 -15.05 46.28
CA PHE A 424 -52.31 -16.12 45.28
C PHE A 424 -51.39 -15.76 44.09
N PRO A 425 -50.59 -16.71 43.55
CA PRO A 425 -50.43 -18.11 43.95
C PRO A 425 -49.79 -18.30 45.34
N THR A 426 -50.04 -19.41 46.03
CA THR A 426 -49.49 -19.67 47.38
C THR A 426 -47.98 -19.90 47.36
N GLY A 427 -47.25 -19.35 48.33
CA GLY A 427 -45.78 -19.51 48.47
C GLY A 427 -44.96 -18.25 48.18
N GLY A 428 -45.62 -17.12 47.92
CA GLY A 428 -45.01 -15.80 47.79
C GLY A 428 -44.82 -15.11 49.14
N ALA A 429 -44.28 -13.90 49.12
CA ALA A 429 -43.94 -13.13 50.32
C ALA A 429 -44.79 -11.86 50.44
N TYR A 430 -45.31 -11.60 51.65
CA TYR A 430 -45.93 -10.32 52.00
C TYR A 430 -44.88 -9.31 52.41
N PHE A 431 -45.10 -8.05 52.06
CA PHE A 431 -44.22 -6.96 52.44
C PHE A 431 -45.00 -5.65 52.53
N GLY A 432 -44.51 -4.72 53.34
CA GLY A 432 -45.18 -3.46 53.65
C GLY A 432 -45.01 -3.10 55.12
N THR A 433 -45.37 -1.86 55.46
CA THR A 433 -45.23 -1.36 56.83
C THR A 433 -46.09 -2.17 57.80
N GLY A 434 -45.53 -2.52 58.97
CA GLY A 434 -46.22 -3.36 59.96
C GLY A 434 -46.23 -4.86 59.66
N ILE A 435 -45.63 -5.32 58.55
CA ILE A 435 -45.53 -6.74 58.19
C ILE A 435 -44.24 -7.35 58.74
N SER A 436 -44.37 -8.48 59.44
CA SER A 436 -43.26 -9.37 59.79
C SER A 436 -43.65 -10.81 59.44
N GLY A 437 -42.94 -11.40 58.48
CA GLY A 437 -43.32 -12.69 57.90
C GLY A 437 -44.70 -12.63 57.27
N THR A 438 -45.67 -13.35 57.85
CA THR A 438 -47.06 -13.34 57.42
C THR A 438 -47.97 -12.53 58.34
N THR A 439 -47.44 -11.72 59.25
CA THR A 439 -48.24 -11.04 60.30
C THR A 439 -48.19 -9.53 60.14
N PHE A 440 -49.36 -8.88 60.09
CA PHE A 440 -49.54 -7.43 60.15
C PHE A 440 -49.81 -6.98 61.59
N THR A 441 -49.04 -6.01 62.08
CA THR A 441 -49.19 -5.44 63.42
C THR A 441 -49.56 -3.95 63.32
N PRO A 442 -50.80 -3.54 63.65
CA PRO A 442 -51.26 -2.15 63.51
C PRO A 442 -50.41 -1.14 64.29
N SER A 443 -49.98 -1.50 65.50
CA SER A 443 -49.09 -0.65 66.32
C SER A 443 -47.68 -0.52 65.73
N VAL A 444 -47.25 -1.40 64.83
CA VAL A 444 -45.99 -1.24 64.09
C VAL A 444 -46.22 -0.46 62.80
N ALA A 445 -47.38 -0.64 62.16
CA ALA A 445 -47.77 0.13 60.98
C ALA A 445 -47.99 1.62 61.29
N GLN A 446 -48.42 1.93 62.52
CA GLN A 446 -48.81 3.28 62.97
C GLN A 446 -50.00 3.84 62.17
N GLN A 447 -50.54 4.99 62.59
CA GLN A 447 -51.71 5.59 61.93
C GLN A 447 -51.46 5.81 60.44
N GLY A 448 -52.46 5.50 59.61
CA GLY A 448 -52.47 5.86 58.20
C GLY A 448 -53.03 4.78 57.30
N SER A 449 -53.02 5.08 56.00
CA SER A 449 -53.38 4.15 54.94
C SER A 449 -52.12 3.48 54.41
N HIS A 450 -51.99 2.18 54.60
CA HIS A 450 -50.80 1.40 54.29
C HIS A 450 -51.07 0.44 53.15
N THR A 451 -50.26 0.54 52.09
CA THR A 451 -50.31 -0.39 50.96
C THR A 451 -49.45 -1.60 51.28
N ILE A 452 -50.09 -2.75 51.46
CA ILE A 452 -49.43 -4.04 51.70
C ILE A 452 -49.34 -4.80 50.39
N GLY A 453 -48.13 -5.24 50.04
CA GLY A 453 -47.83 -5.98 48.82
C GLY A 453 -47.68 -7.48 49.07
N TYR A 454 -47.95 -8.25 48.02
CA TYR A 454 -47.66 -9.67 47.94
C TYR A 454 -46.96 -9.96 46.62
N THR A 455 -45.72 -10.44 46.68
CA THR A 455 -44.92 -10.80 45.50
C THR A 455 -44.82 -12.31 45.39
N TYR A 456 -45.02 -12.83 44.19
CA TYR A 456 -44.79 -14.22 43.87
C TYR A 456 -43.89 -14.31 42.64
N SER A 457 -42.82 -15.10 42.74
CA SER A 457 -41.91 -15.39 41.65
C SER A 457 -42.03 -16.84 41.21
N ASN A 458 -42.11 -17.06 39.89
CA ASN A 458 -42.09 -18.39 39.30
C ASN A 458 -41.06 -18.41 38.16
N ASN A 459 -40.10 -19.32 38.25
CA ASN A 459 -39.02 -19.50 37.25
C ASN A 459 -38.33 -18.19 36.83
N GLY A 460 -38.03 -17.31 37.79
CA GLY A 460 -37.30 -16.05 37.55
C GLY A 460 -38.14 -14.84 37.16
N CYS A 461 -39.43 -15.02 36.82
CA CYS A 461 -40.35 -13.91 36.57
C CYS A 461 -41.24 -13.67 37.78
N ALA A 462 -41.30 -12.41 38.23
CA ALA A 462 -42.06 -12.01 39.41
C ALA A 462 -43.12 -10.98 39.03
N ASP A 463 -44.28 -11.09 39.66
CA ASP A 463 -45.33 -10.08 39.63
C ASP A 463 -45.83 -9.83 41.06
N THR A 464 -46.50 -8.70 41.27
CA THR A 464 -46.85 -8.21 42.60
C THR A 464 -48.24 -7.59 42.63
N ALA A 465 -49.06 -8.01 43.60
CA ALA A 465 -50.36 -7.43 43.89
C ALA A 465 -50.35 -6.64 45.21
N TYR A 466 -51.24 -5.67 45.33
CA TYR A 466 -51.32 -4.78 46.48
C TYR A 466 -52.75 -4.68 47.04
N ALA A 467 -52.87 -4.47 48.35
CA ALA A 467 -54.11 -4.12 49.04
C ALA A 467 -53.86 -3.04 50.10
N THR A 468 -54.86 -2.20 50.38
CA THR A 468 -54.73 -1.07 51.32
C THR A 468 -55.37 -1.37 52.68
N PHE A 469 -54.64 -1.12 53.76
CA PHE A 469 -55.03 -1.29 55.16
C PHE A 469 -55.08 0.09 55.82
N ASN A 470 -56.18 0.43 56.48
CA ASN A 470 -56.35 1.69 57.19
C ASN A 470 -56.21 1.46 58.70
N VAL A 471 -55.27 2.16 59.33
CA VAL A 471 -55.07 2.16 60.78
C VAL A 471 -55.48 3.53 61.32
N ASP A 472 -56.57 3.57 62.07
CA ASP A 472 -57.10 4.78 62.70
C ASP A 472 -56.35 5.10 64.00
N SER A 473 -56.12 6.38 64.27
CA SER A 473 -55.53 6.82 65.54
C SER A 473 -56.58 6.93 66.64
N LEU A 474 -56.11 6.84 67.89
CA LEU A 474 -56.86 7.36 69.03
C LEU A 474 -57.23 8.84 68.77
N PRO A 475 -58.45 9.29 69.11
CA PRO A 475 -58.80 10.71 69.04
C PRO A 475 -57.86 11.51 69.95
N VAL A 476 -57.39 12.66 69.47
CA VAL A 476 -56.54 13.56 70.25
C VAL A 476 -57.44 14.63 70.87
N ILE A 477 -57.52 14.68 72.19
CA ILE A 477 -58.19 15.77 72.90
C ILE A 477 -57.24 16.98 72.86
N THR A 478 -57.73 18.13 72.40
CA THR A 478 -56.99 19.40 72.49
C THR A 478 -57.83 20.47 73.14
N TRP A 479 -57.30 21.04 74.20
CA TRP A 479 -57.83 22.16 74.97
C TRP A 479 -56.67 22.94 75.57
N SER A 480 -56.81 24.26 75.66
CA SER A 480 -55.75 25.15 76.14
C SER A 480 -56.22 25.86 77.40
N LEU A 481 -55.48 25.66 78.48
CA LEU A 481 -55.65 26.30 79.77
C LEU A 481 -54.28 26.75 80.27
N PRO A 482 -54.18 27.89 80.97
CA PRO A 482 -52.91 28.31 81.56
C PRO A 482 -52.53 27.40 82.72
N ASP A 483 -51.35 26.77 82.65
CA ASP A 483 -50.82 25.89 83.71
C ASP A 483 -50.49 26.66 85.00
N THR A 484 -50.10 27.94 84.88
CA THR A 484 -49.82 28.83 86.00
C THR A 484 -50.21 30.27 85.67
N VAL A 485 -50.74 30.99 86.66
CA VAL A 485 -51.21 32.38 86.51
C VAL A 485 -50.62 33.25 87.64
N CYS A 486 -50.14 34.48 87.33
CA CYS A 486 -49.61 35.41 88.35
C CYS A 486 -50.76 35.82 89.29
N GLU A 487 -50.46 36.04 90.57
CA GLU A 487 -51.47 36.22 91.63
C GLU A 487 -52.45 37.40 91.41
N ASP A 488 -52.18 38.29 90.45
CA ASP A 488 -52.97 39.48 90.14
C ASP A 488 -53.83 39.38 88.85
N ALA A 489 -53.99 38.19 88.26
CA ALA A 489 -54.55 38.06 86.90
C ALA A 489 -56.10 38.08 86.74
N GLY A 490 -56.92 37.97 87.80
CA GLY A 490 -58.39 38.11 87.71
C GLY A 490 -59.21 36.90 87.19
N GLN A 491 -60.17 37.09 86.27
CA GLN A 491 -61.05 36.03 85.72
C GLN A 491 -60.45 35.36 84.46
N ILE A 492 -60.52 34.03 84.37
CA ILE A 492 -60.06 33.23 83.21
C ILE A 492 -61.22 32.43 82.56
N THR A 493 -61.13 32.21 81.25
CA THR A 493 -62.13 31.44 80.48
C THR A 493 -61.56 30.08 80.08
N VAL A 494 -62.31 29.00 80.30
CA VAL A 494 -61.98 27.64 79.86
C VAL A 494 -62.30 27.51 78.38
N ALA A 495 -61.28 27.28 77.55
CA ALA A 495 -61.45 27.11 76.10
C ALA A 495 -62.21 25.79 75.78
N THR A 496 -62.98 25.79 74.70
CA THR A 496 -63.70 24.60 74.22
C THR A 496 -62.72 23.54 73.70
N ALA A 497 -62.59 22.42 74.43
CA ALA A 497 -61.97 21.18 74.01
C ALA A 497 -62.53 20.66 72.68
N GLN A 498 -61.62 20.20 71.83
CA GLN A 498 -61.89 19.54 70.56
C GLN A 498 -61.43 18.08 70.60
N PRO A 499 -62.10 17.16 69.90
CA PRO A 499 -63.28 17.37 69.06
C PRO A 499 -64.55 17.69 69.86
N ALA A 500 -65.36 18.65 69.40
CA ALA A 500 -66.57 19.09 70.09
C ALA A 500 -67.61 17.95 70.28
N GLY A 501 -68.30 17.95 71.43
CA GLY A 501 -69.37 16.98 71.74
C GLY A 501 -69.16 16.11 72.98
N GLY A 502 -67.99 16.19 73.64
CA GLY A 502 -67.70 15.57 74.95
C GLY A 502 -68.05 16.43 76.17
N ASP A 503 -67.87 15.88 77.38
CA ASP A 503 -68.30 16.46 78.68
C ASP A 503 -67.13 16.97 79.55
N TYR A 504 -67.31 18.07 80.33
CA TYR A 504 -66.29 18.70 81.22
C TYR A 504 -66.57 18.57 82.72
N PHE A 505 -65.53 18.47 83.54
CA PHE A 505 -65.61 18.41 85.01
C PHE A 505 -64.51 19.24 85.71
N LEU A 506 -64.82 19.98 86.80
CA LEU A 506 -63.88 20.73 87.65
C LEU A 506 -63.88 20.14 89.08
N ASN A 507 -62.71 19.71 89.56
CA ASN A 507 -62.51 18.97 90.81
C ASN A 507 -63.52 17.81 90.98
N GLY A 508 -63.85 17.14 89.86
CA GLY A 508 -64.80 16.01 89.81
C GLY A 508 -66.28 16.38 89.68
N ASN A 509 -66.65 17.66 89.69
CA ASN A 509 -68.04 18.10 89.50
C ASN A 509 -68.28 18.61 88.08
N THR A 510 -69.45 18.33 87.49
CA THR A 510 -69.80 18.79 86.15
C THR A 510 -69.75 20.32 86.06
N LEU A 511 -69.01 20.83 85.09
CA LEU A 511 -68.84 22.27 84.86
C LEU A 511 -69.92 22.75 83.88
N THR A 512 -70.86 23.58 84.34
CA THR A 512 -72.01 24.04 83.53
C THR A 512 -71.77 25.35 82.77
N THR A 513 -70.67 26.05 83.05
CA THR A 513 -70.23 27.29 82.37
C THR A 513 -68.73 27.27 82.12
N THR A 514 -68.26 27.88 81.04
CA THR A 514 -66.85 27.84 80.61
C THR A 514 -65.95 28.94 81.20
N SER A 515 -66.15 29.43 82.43
CA SER A 515 -65.27 30.44 83.07
C SER A 515 -64.98 30.17 84.56
N ILE A 516 -63.76 30.54 85.01
CA ILE A 516 -63.22 30.36 86.37
C ILE A 516 -62.59 31.68 86.83
N ASP A 517 -62.84 32.15 88.05
CA ASP A 517 -62.20 33.38 88.60
C ASP A 517 -61.07 33.03 89.58
N VAL A 518 -59.80 33.34 89.22
CA VAL A 518 -58.61 32.88 89.96
C VAL A 518 -58.30 33.72 91.20
N SER A 519 -58.83 34.94 91.29
CA SER A 519 -58.65 35.81 92.46
C SER A 519 -59.33 35.29 93.73
N ASN A 520 -60.24 34.32 93.59
CA ASN A 520 -60.93 33.66 94.70
C ASN A 520 -60.07 32.55 95.36
N TYR A 521 -58.83 32.34 94.92
CA TYR A 521 -57.94 31.30 95.41
C TYR A 521 -56.58 31.89 95.87
N PRO A 522 -55.97 31.40 96.97
CA PRO A 522 -54.70 31.93 97.48
C PRO A 522 -53.52 31.72 96.53
N ALA A 523 -52.53 32.62 96.57
CA ALA A 523 -51.23 32.41 95.93
C ALA A 523 -50.62 31.06 96.38
N ALA A 524 -50.03 30.32 95.44
CA ALA A 524 -49.52 28.95 95.57
C ALA A 524 -50.57 27.81 95.70
N THR A 525 -51.76 27.93 95.09
CA THR A 525 -52.81 26.87 95.08
C THR A 525 -53.00 26.21 93.70
N THR A 526 -53.48 24.94 93.64
CA THR A 526 -53.76 24.19 92.39
C THR A 526 -55.24 23.74 92.24
N LEU A 527 -55.84 23.89 91.04
CA LEU A 527 -57.20 23.43 90.67
C LEU A 527 -57.16 22.28 89.62
N GLN A 528 -58.11 21.32 89.58
CA GLN A 528 -58.14 20.15 88.64
C GLN A 528 -59.36 20.16 87.69
N LEU A 529 -59.19 19.83 86.40
CA LEU A 529 -60.23 19.82 85.33
C LEU A 529 -60.14 18.56 84.43
N SER A 530 -61.25 17.96 83.95
CA SER A 530 -61.25 16.75 83.06
C SER A 530 -62.25 16.79 81.87
N TYR A 531 -61.98 16.07 80.75
CA TYR A 531 -62.77 15.98 79.48
C TYR A 531 -62.73 14.59 78.78
N THR A 532 -63.82 14.12 78.14
CA THR A 532 -63.91 12.75 77.52
C THR A 532 -64.59 12.73 76.12
N THR A 533 -64.08 11.97 75.12
CA THR A 533 -64.64 11.84 73.74
C THR A 533 -64.33 10.51 72.99
N THR A 534 -65.05 10.16 71.90
CA THR A 534 -64.92 8.91 71.09
C THR A 534 -64.98 9.17 69.57
N ASN A 535 -64.15 8.49 68.76
CA ASN A 535 -64.16 8.56 67.27
C ASN A 535 -64.06 7.17 66.61
N ASN A 536 -65.02 6.82 65.74
CA ASN A 536 -65.16 5.51 65.08
C ASN A 536 -64.97 4.32 66.03
N THR A 537 -63.84 3.62 65.94
CA THR A 537 -63.52 2.42 66.71
C THR A 537 -62.64 2.69 67.96
N CYS A 538 -62.22 3.93 68.22
CA CYS A 538 -61.25 4.30 69.27
C CYS A 538 -61.80 5.39 70.26
N SER A 539 -61.53 5.32 71.59
CA SER A 539 -62.09 6.23 72.65
C SER A 539 -61.03 6.74 73.67
N VAL A 540 -61.18 7.97 74.24
CA VAL A 540 -60.18 8.63 75.14
C VAL A 540 -60.75 9.63 76.19
N THR A 541 -60.06 9.80 77.34
CA THR A 541 -60.35 10.79 78.43
C THR A 541 -59.06 11.53 78.84
N GLU A 542 -59.13 12.86 79.12
CA GLU A 542 -58.00 13.69 79.60
C GLU A 542 -58.30 14.50 80.89
N ASN A 543 -57.25 14.79 81.68
CA ASN A 543 -57.28 15.61 82.92
C ASN A 543 -56.18 16.70 82.89
N ASN A 544 -56.41 17.89 83.46
CA ASN A 544 -55.45 18.99 83.54
C ASN A 544 -55.58 19.82 84.85
N ALA A 545 -54.57 20.64 85.21
CA ALA A 545 -54.53 21.42 86.45
C ALA A 545 -53.99 22.87 86.29
N ILE A 546 -54.40 23.80 87.16
CA ILE A 546 -54.02 25.25 87.12
C ILE A 546 -53.40 25.70 88.45
N TYR A 547 -52.21 26.33 88.45
CA TYR A 547 -51.47 26.84 89.62
C TYR A 547 -51.36 28.39 89.71
N ILE A 548 -51.10 29.01 90.88
CA ILE A 548 -51.07 30.50 91.08
C ILE A 548 -49.71 30.99 91.68
N SER A 549 -49.00 32.00 91.11
CA SER A 549 -47.54 32.33 91.36
C SER A 549 -47.15 33.81 91.77
N PRO A 550 -46.03 34.09 92.52
CA PRO A 550 -45.55 35.45 92.99
C PRO A 550 -44.32 36.13 92.24
N ILE A 551 -43.93 37.42 92.54
CA ILE A 551 -42.92 38.32 91.81
C ILE A 551 -41.43 38.39 92.36
N PRO A 552 -40.33 38.51 91.52
CA PRO A 552 -38.86 38.49 91.90
C PRO A 552 -38.04 39.85 92.00
N ASN A 553 -36.74 39.84 92.44
CA ASN A 553 -35.80 41.02 92.67
C ASN A 553 -34.36 40.85 92.03
N VAL A 554 -33.76 41.84 91.30
CA VAL A 554 -32.58 41.68 90.35
C VAL A 554 -31.37 42.68 90.50
N GLN A 555 -30.09 42.27 90.19
CA GLN A 555 -28.79 43.05 90.26
C GLN A 555 -27.72 42.68 89.16
N PHE A 556 -26.71 43.54 88.84
CA PHE A 556 -25.61 43.27 87.84
C PHE A 556 -24.23 43.97 88.12
N THR A 557 -23.12 43.21 88.23
CA THR A 557 -21.72 43.72 88.44
C THR A 557 -20.62 42.89 87.70
N PRO A 558 -20.06 43.36 86.55
CA PRO A 558 -19.08 42.62 85.73
C PRO A 558 -17.60 42.82 86.10
N THR A 559 -16.72 41.86 85.75
CA THR A 559 -15.28 41.83 86.12
C THR A 559 -14.33 42.56 85.16
N THR A 560 -14.69 42.72 83.90
CA THR A 560 -13.85 43.37 82.86
C THR A 560 -14.65 44.45 82.14
N THR A 561 -14.06 45.64 82.01
CA THR A 561 -14.76 46.83 81.48
C THR A 561 -13.97 47.57 80.39
N SER A 562 -12.83 47.05 79.89
CA SER A 562 -12.04 47.64 78.80
C SER A 562 -11.59 46.59 77.77
N PHE A 563 -11.80 46.83 76.48
CA PHE A 563 -11.60 45.87 75.38
C PHE A 563 -10.96 46.52 74.13
N CYS A 564 -10.28 45.73 73.30
CA CYS A 564 -9.80 46.17 71.97
C CYS A 564 -10.88 46.00 70.89
N GLN A 565 -10.96 46.92 69.93
CA GLN A 565 -11.95 46.88 68.84
C GLN A 565 -11.82 45.61 68.00
N ASN A 566 -10.63 45.08 67.79
CA ASN A 566 -10.44 43.81 67.07
C ASN A 566 -10.40 42.58 67.99
N GLN A 567 -10.77 42.72 69.27
CA GLN A 567 -10.82 41.60 70.21
C GLN A 567 -12.03 40.70 69.90
N ALA A 568 -11.81 39.39 70.02
CA ALA A 568 -12.86 38.40 69.90
C ALA A 568 -13.95 38.58 70.97
N THR A 569 -15.15 38.08 70.67
CA THR A 569 -16.30 38.05 71.57
C THR A 569 -15.97 37.42 72.93
N THR A 570 -16.40 38.03 74.02
CA THR A 570 -16.13 37.61 75.41
C THR A 570 -17.44 37.37 76.19
N PRO A 571 -17.53 36.36 77.07
CA PRO A 571 -18.73 36.13 77.88
C PRO A 571 -18.95 37.21 78.94
N LEU A 572 -20.22 37.60 79.13
CA LEU A 572 -20.68 38.47 80.21
C LEU A 572 -20.95 37.66 81.47
N THR A 573 -20.49 38.17 82.60
CA THR A 573 -20.69 37.58 83.93
C THR A 573 -21.07 38.66 84.95
N GLY A 574 -21.79 38.30 86.03
CA GLY A 574 -22.09 39.19 87.16
C GLY A 574 -23.56 39.53 87.43
N GLY A 575 -24.54 38.93 86.74
CA GLY A 575 -25.98 39.10 87.00
C GLY A 575 -26.53 38.17 88.10
N SER A 576 -27.45 38.67 88.93
CA SER A 576 -28.10 37.93 90.03
C SER A 576 -29.58 38.31 90.19
N PRO A 577 -30.52 37.37 90.40
CA PRO A 577 -30.36 35.90 90.49
C PRO A 577 -29.90 35.29 89.17
N THR A 578 -29.24 34.13 89.21
CA THR A 578 -28.72 33.45 88.02
C THR A 578 -29.84 32.97 87.09
N GLY A 579 -29.66 33.12 85.78
CA GLY A 579 -30.62 32.66 84.76
C GLY A 579 -31.42 33.77 84.07
N GLY A 580 -31.05 35.03 84.31
CA GLY A 580 -31.56 36.19 83.61
C GLY A 580 -30.85 36.47 82.30
N THR A 581 -31.27 37.50 81.60
CA THR A 581 -30.82 37.88 80.27
C THR A 581 -30.05 39.19 80.28
N TYR A 582 -28.84 39.20 79.70
CA TYR A 582 -28.08 40.42 79.43
C TYR A 582 -28.55 41.09 78.14
N PHE A 583 -28.47 42.42 78.09
CA PHE A 583 -28.87 43.20 76.92
C PHE A 583 -28.11 44.53 76.83
N GLY A 584 -27.94 45.08 75.62
CA GLY A 584 -27.19 46.32 75.39
C GLY A 584 -26.43 46.28 74.07
N SER A 585 -25.80 47.40 73.70
CA SER A 585 -25.00 47.46 72.46
C SER A 585 -23.80 46.51 72.53
N GLY A 586 -23.61 45.72 71.48
CA GLY A 586 -22.56 44.71 71.41
C GLY A 586 -22.86 43.43 72.21
N VAL A 587 -24.04 43.30 72.81
CA VAL A 587 -24.47 42.09 73.53
C VAL A 587 -25.33 41.20 72.64
N SER A 588 -24.97 39.93 72.56
CA SER A 588 -25.79 38.88 71.95
C SER A 588 -25.80 37.66 72.85
N GLY A 589 -26.97 37.33 73.39
CA GLY A 589 -27.09 36.34 74.46
C GLY A 589 -26.27 36.73 75.68
N ASN A 590 -25.41 35.81 76.15
CA ASN A 590 -24.55 36.05 77.29
C ASN A 590 -23.15 36.53 76.90
N ASN A 591 -22.97 37.07 75.70
CA ASN A 591 -21.66 37.45 75.18
C ASN A 591 -21.63 38.91 74.74
N PHE A 592 -20.46 39.55 74.90
CA PHE A 592 -20.15 40.90 74.45
C PHE A 592 -19.11 40.86 73.34
N THR A 593 -19.39 41.53 72.22
CA THR A 593 -18.56 41.56 71.01
C THR A 593 -18.02 42.96 70.76
N PRO A 594 -16.79 43.28 71.23
CA PRO A 594 -16.17 44.59 71.08
C PRO A 594 -16.07 45.09 69.63
N SER A 595 -15.83 44.18 68.68
CA SER A 595 -15.65 44.50 67.25
C SER A 595 -16.88 45.00 66.53
N SER A 596 -18.06 44.80 67.10
CA SER A 596 -19.30 45.36 66.59
C SER A 596 -19.49 46.84 66.93
N LEU A 597 -18.60 47.40 67.76
CA LEU A 597 -18.72 48.74 68.31
C LEU A 597 -17.58 49.64 67.82
N THR A 598 -17.89 50.91 67.64
CA THR A 598 -16.86 51.93 67.41
C THR A 598 -16.10 52.21 68.71
N PRO A 599 -14.83 52.66 68.67
CA PRO A 599 -14.09 53.04 69.87
C PRO A 599 -14.86 54.07 70.72
N GLY A 600 -15.08 53.80 72.00
CA GLY A 600 -15.98 54.57 72.86
C GLY A 600 -16.43 53.85 74.14
N THR A 601 -17.41 54.42 74.87
CA THR A 601 -17.98 53.84 76.12
C THR A 601 -19.46 53.47 75.95
N TYR A 602 -19.89 52.35 76.53
CA TYR A 602 -21.21 51.72 76.32
C TYR A 602 -21.83 51.18 77.63
N SER A 603 -23.17 51.17 77.75
CA SER A 603 -23.91 50.65 78.93
C SER A 603 -24.64 49.33 78.61
N VAL A 604 -24.58 48.35 79.51
CA VAL A 604 -25.10 46.97 79.37
C VAL A 604 -25.98 46.61 80.59
N GLY A 605 -27.12 45.96 80.37
CA GLY A 605 -28.14 45.60 81.38
C GLY A 605 -28.36 44.09 81.58
N TYR A 606 -29.14 43.71 82.61
CA TYR A 606 -29.51 42.33 83.01
C TYR A 606 -30.95 42.25 83.60
N SER A 607 -31.81 41.35 83.12
CA SER A 607 -33.21 41.17 83.57
C SER A 607 -33.53 39.71 83.98
N TYR A 608 -34.49 39.49 84.88
CA TYR A 608 -34.91 38.14 85.31
C TYR A 608 -36.43 38.02 85.52
N THR A 609 -37.02 36.90 85.10
CA THR A 609 -38.46 36.60 85.16
C THR A 609 -38.68 35.21 85.77
N THR A 610 -39.61 35.07 86.71
CA THR A 610 -40.05 33.78 87.25
C THR A 610 -41.56 33.73 87.43
N GLY A 611 -42.18 32.59 87.10
CA GLY A 611 -43.62 32.38 87.30
C GLY A 611 -44.55 33.37 86.58
N GLY A 612 -44.06 34.02 85.50
CA GLY A 612 -44.80 35.05 84.76
C GLY A 612 -44.56 36.50 85.22
N CYS A 613 -43.71 36.76 86.22
CA CYS A 613 -43.53 38.08 86.81
C CYS A 613 -42.00 38.48 86.85
N ALA A 614 -41.58 39.75 86.61
CA ALA A 614 -40.19 40.16 86.18
C ALA A 614 -39.58 41.49 86.75
N ASP A 615 -38.22 41.66 86.75
CA ASP A 615 -37.41 42.87 87.20
C ASP A 615 -35.97 43.04 86.52
N THR A 616 -35.18 44.16 86.66
CA THR A 616 -33.93 44.51 85.85
C THR A 616 -32.80 45.46 86.46
N ALA A 617 -31.48 45.37 86.07
CA ALA A 617 -30.28 46.18 86.49
C ALA A 617 -29.15 46.48 85.40
N TYR A 618 -28.09 47.35 85.60
CA TYR A 618 -27.08 47.85 84.56
C TYR A 618 -25.57 48.11 84.97
N ALA A 619 -24.60 48.13 84.00
CA ALA A 619 -23.12 48.44 84.12
C ALA A 619 -22.42 49.04 82.82
N THR A 620 -21.19 49.64 82.90
CA THR A 620 -20.49 50.41 81.79
C THR A 620 -19.15 49.79 81.26
N PHE A 621 -18.92 49.79 79.93
CA PHE A 621 -17.81 49.15 79.18
C PHE A 621 -17.07 50.15 78.24
N THR A 622 -15.76 49.99 77.96
CA THR A 622 -14.89 50.87 77.11
C THR A 622 -14.16 50.11 75.99
N ILE A 623 -14.14 50.64 74.75
CA ILE A 623 -13.51 50.02 73.55
C ILE A 623 -12.38 50.89 72.95
N ASN A 624 -11.18 50.32 72.78
CA ASN A 624 -9.97 50.95 72.22
C ASN A 624 -9.77 50.63 70.71
N ALA A 625 -9.26 51.56 69.89
CA ALA A 625 -9.05 51.35 68.44
C ALA A 625 -7.86 50.44 68.11
N ALA A 626 -7.97 49.62 67.05
CA ALA A 626 -6.89 48.76 66.54
C ALA A 626 -5.98 49.50 65.52
N PRO A 627 -4.67 49.17 65.41
CA PRO A 627 -3.78 49.77 64.42
C PRO A 627 -4.19 49.41 62.98
N THR A 628 -4.24 50.39 62.07
CA THR A 628 -4.43 50.18 60.63
C THR A 628 -3.08 50.11 59.91
N ILE A 629 -2.83 49.01 59.19
CA ILE A 629 -1.59 48.77 58.45
C ILE A 629 -1.76 49.19 56.99
N SER A 630 -0.80 49.93 56.43
CA SER A 630 -0.69 50.23 54.99
C SER A 630 0.74 50.02 54.51
N TRP A 631 0.89 49.31 53.38
CA TRP A 631 2.15 48.91 52.79
C TRP A 631 2.02 48.81 51.25
N ASN A 632 3.13 48.86 50.51
CA ASN A 632 3.18 48.76 49.05
C ASN A 632 4.40 47.92 48.65
N LEU A 633 4.15 46.72 48.12
CA LEU A 633 5.18 45.77 47.72
C LEU A 633 5.22 45.55 46.21
N PRO A 634 6.37 45.12 45.66
CA PRO A 634 6.43 44.68 44.27
C PRO A 634 5.71 43.33 44.08
N ASP A 635 4.85 43.23 43.08
CA ASP A 635 4.12 41.98 42.75
C ASP A 635 5.05 40.83 42.31
N THR A 636 6.21 41.13 41.73
CA THR A 636 7.15 40.14 41.18
C THR A 636 8.59 40.61 41.31
N ILE A 637 9.49 39.72 41.72
CA ILE A 637 10.94 39.92 41.87
C ILE A 637 11.72 38.77 41.21
N CYS A 638 13.01 38.98 40.96
CA CYS A 638 13.88 38.07 40.22
C CYS A 638 14.77 37.24 41.14
N ASP A 639 15.15 36.03 40.74
CA ASP A 639 15.98 35.13 41.55
C ASP A 639 17.43 35.61 41.71
N ASP A 640 17.91 36.35 40.74
CA ASP A 640 19.21 37.02 40.72
C ASP A 640 19.16 38.45 41.29
N ASP A 641 17.98 38.95 41.70
CA ASP A 641 17.90 40.21 42.42
C ASP A 641 18.74 40.12 43.72
N GLY A 642 19.42 41.23 44.03
CA GLY A 642 20.09 41.40 45.31
C GLY A 642 19.09 41.44 46.49
N ALA A 643 19.52 41.96 47.64
CA ALA A 643 18.60 42.18 48.75
C ALA A 643 17.46 43.14 48.33
N VAL A 644 16.23 42.64 48.28
CA VAL A 644 15.03 43.44 48.01
C VAL A 644 14.52 43.99 49.33
N PHE A 645 14.69 45.29 49.54
CA PHE A 645 14.15 45.95 50.73
C PHE A 645 12.63 45.99 50.65
N ILE A 646 11.97 45.41 51.64
CA ILE A 646 10.52 45.38 51.72
C ILE A 646 9.98 46.30 52.83
N GLY A 647 10.81 46.98 53.61
CA GLY A 647 10.33 47.92 54.64
C GLY A 647 9.51 49.11 54.10
N GLY A 648 8.65 49.69 54.95
CA GLY A 648 7.83 50.86 54.60
C GLY A 648 6.38 50.81 55.09
N ALA A 649 5.97 49.73 55.75
CA ALA A 649 4.64 49.62 56.35
C ALA A 649 4.44 50.68 57.44
N THR A 650 3.28 51.33 57.44
CA THR A 650 2.84 52.25 58.50
C THR A 650 1.81 51.57 59.38
N PRO A 651 1.90 51.68 60.72
CA PRO A 651 2.89 52.41 61.52
C PRO A 651 4.23 51.66 61.61
N ILE A 652 5.37 52.36 61.57
CA ILE A 652 6.76 51.85 61.46
C ILE A 652 7.33 51.03 62.65
N ALA A 653 6.49 50.55 63.56
CA ALA A 653 6.91 49.94 64.84
C ALA A 653 6.76 48.40 64.90
N GLY A 654 6.58 47.75 63.76
CA GLY A 654 6.33 46.31 63.64
C GLY A 654 7.49 45.53 63.03
N ASN A 655 7.28 44.22 62.86
CA ASN A 655 8.25 43.28 62.32
C ASN A 655 7.76 42.67 61.00
N TYR A 656 8.68 42.40 60.08
CA TYR A 656 8.42 41.77 58.78
C TYR A 656 8.87 40.31 58.75
N TYR A 657 8.09 39.45 58.11
CA TYR A 657 8.36 38.03 57.95
C TYR A 657 8.19 37.60 56.49
N ALA A 658 8.96 36.62 56.04
CA ALA A 658 8.72 35.91 54.78
C ALA A 658 8.57 34.41 55.06
N ASN A 659 7.47 33.82 54.57
CA ASN A 659 7.06 32.43 54.84
C ASN A 659 7.23 32.05 56.33
N GLY A 660 6.83 32.96 57.23
CA GLY A 660 6.90 32.77 58.69
C GLY A 660 8.27 33.02 59.33
N THR A 661 9.31 33.34 58.56
CA THR A 661 10.66 33.63 59.08
C THR A 661 10.88 35.14 59.17
N LEU A 662 11.32 35.63 60.33
CA LEU A 662 11.61 37.04 60.55
C LEU A 662 12.70 37.51 59.57
N LEU A 663 12.46 38.62 58.88
CA LEU A 663 13.40 39.18 57.92
C LEU A 663 14.41 40.10 58.61
N PRO A 664 15.72 39.78 58.59
CA PRO A 664 16.74 40.66 59.14
C PRO A 664 16.85 41.94 58.30
N ASN A 665 16.79 43.10 58.95
CA ASN A 665 16.86 44.42 58.32
C ASN A 665 15.76 44.70 57.27
N ASP A 666 14.61 44.05 57.38
CA ASP A 666 13.44 44.22 56.50
C ASP A 666 13.74 43.94 55.01
N SER A 667 14.74 43.11 54.74
CA SER A 667 15.17 42.76 53.37
C SER A 667 14.92 41.30 53.07
N LEU A 668 14.31 41.05 51.91
CA LEU A 668 14.13 39.73 51.31
C LEU A 668 15.31 39.41 50.38
N TYR A 669 15.84 38.20 50.44
CA TYR A 669 16.95 37.75 49.59
C TYR A 669 16.45 36.63 48.66
N PRO A 670 16.14 36.95 47.40
CA PRO A 670 15.44 36.03 46.49
C PRO A 670 16.14 34.69 46.27
N HIS A 671 17.48 34.68 46.17
CA HIS A 671 18.29 33.46 46.02
C HIS A 671 18.11 32.40 47.13
N ASN A 672 17.54 32.76 48.28
CA ASN A 672 17.27 31.81 49.37
C ASN A 672 15.96 31.04 49.19
N TYR A 673 15.20 31.33 48.14
CA TYR A 673 13.90 30.73 47.85
C TYR A 673 13.96 29.99 46.51
N SER A 674 13.14 28.96 46.37
CA SER A 674 13.07 28.18 45.13
C SER A 674 12.51 29.05 44.00
N THR A 675 13.16 28.99 42.84
CA THR A 675 12.78 29.77 41.66
C THR A 675 11.41 29.36 41.11
N ASN A 676 10.70 30.30 40.46
CA ASN A 676 9.35 30.10 39.93
C ASN A 676 8.29 29.71 40.99
N THR A 677 8.40 30.27 42.20
CA THR A 677 7.46 30.05 43.31
C THR A 677 6.87 31.39 43.83
N SER A 678 5.98 31.34 44.82
CA SER A 678 5.46 32.52 45.51
C SER A 678 5.97 32.60 46.95
N ILE A 679 6.24 33.83 47.40
CA ILE A 679 6.72 34.14 48.75
C ILE A 679 5.61 34.92 49.47
N GLN A 680 5.14 34.40 50.60
CA GLN A 680 4.21 35.10 51.48
C GLN A 680 4.99 36.03 52.40
N VAL A 681 4.64 37.30 52.41
CA VAL A 681 5.27 38.32 53.24
C VAL A 681 4.25 38.83 54.26
N GLU A 682 4.61 38.85 55.54
CA GLU A 682 3.75 39.30 56.64
C GLU A 682 4.37 40.49 57.40
N TYR A 683 3.54 41.46 57.77
CA TYR A 683 3.89 42.53 58.71
C TYR A 683 3.02 42.48 59.96
N SER A 684 3.60 42.63 61.16
CA SER A 684 2.85 42.62 62.43
C SER A 684 3.26 43.78 63.37
N VAL A 685 2.28 44.44 63.99
CA VAL A 685 2.48 45.60 64.89
C VAL A 685 1.52 45.59 66.09
N ALA A 686 1.96 46.10 67.24
CA ALA A 686 1.12 46.26 68.44
C ALA A 686 1.20 47.69 69.02
N GLN A 687 0.04 48.32 69.28
CA GLN A 687 -0.07 49.64 69.94
C GLN A 687 -1.32 49.71 70.84
N ASN A 688 -1.21 50.41 71.98
CA ASN A 688 -2.31 50.64 72.93
C ASN A 688 -3.06 49.38 73.39
N GLY A 689 -2.34 48.26 73.54
CA GLY A 689 -2.90 46.97 73.95
C GLY A 689 -3.57 46.17 72.83
N CYS A 690 -3.64 46.68 71.60
CA CYS A 690 -4.19 46.00 70.44
C CYS A 690 -3.09 45.68 69.41
N SER A 691 -3.16 44.51 68.78
CA SER A 691 -2.23 44.06 67.73
C SER A 691 -2.93 43.86 66.39
N SER A 692 -2.25 44.16 65.28
CA SER A 692 -2.70 43.92 63.91
C SER A 692 -1.58 43.28 63.09
N SER A 693 -1.92 42.44 62.11
CA SER A 693 -0.99 41.97 61.07
C SER A 693 -1.61 42.02 59.68
N ALA A 694 -0.78 42.07 58.64
CA ALA A 694 -1.19 42.07 57.23
C ALA A 694 -0.23 41.19 56.40
N THR A 695 -0.77 40.50 55.39
CA THR A 695 -0.01 39.57 54.53
C THR A 695 -0.20 39.91 53.05
N GLU A 696 0.89 39.89 52.27
CA GLU A 696 0.89 40.04 50.80
C GLU A 696 1.77 38.97 50.14
N THR A 697 1.55 38.72 48.85
CA THR A 697 2.27 37.69 48.08
C THR A 697 3.16 38.32 47.02
N ILE A 698 4.43 37.90 46.97
CA ILE A 698 5.37 38.27 45.91
C ILE A 698 5.69 37.02 45.08
N TYR A 699 5.63 37.12 43.75
CA TYR A 699 6.06 36.04 42.86
C TYR A 699 7.56 36.13 42.56
N LEU A 700 8.26 35.01 42.67
CA LEU A 700 9.69 34.88 42.34
C LEU A 700 9.83 34.17 40.99
N THR A 701 10.42 34.83 40.01
CA THR A 701 10.68 34.26 38.66
C THR A 701 12.16 34.41 38.29
N THR A 702 12.63 33.65 37.30
CA THR A 702 14.01 33.78 36.79
C THR A 702 14.04 34.50 35.45
N SER A 703 15.23 34.93 35.03
CA SER A 703 15.47 35.25 33.61
C SER A 703 15.00 34.08 32.73
N PRO A 704 14.36 34.37 31.58
CA PRO A 704 13.91 33.33 30.66
C PRO A 704 15.12 32.54 30.15
N SER A 705 14.91 31.27 29.82
CA SER A 705 15.90 30.45 29.11
C SER A 705 15.23 29.93 27.86
N ILE A 706 15.78 30.26 26.68
CA ILE A 706 15.18 29.97 25.38
C ILE A 706 16.17 29.21 24.50
N THR A 707 15.67 28.20 23.80
CA THR A 707 16.44 27.47 22.77
C THR A 707 15.59 27.29 21.52
N ILE A 708 16.21 27.33 20.34
CA ILE A 708 15.58 27.03 19.06
C ILE A 708 15.87 25.57 18.71
N THR A 709 14.82 24.82 18.37
CA THR A 709 14.95 23.49 17.75
C THR A 709 14.36 23.52 16.34
N ALA A 710 15.10 22.97 15.38
CA ALA A 710 14.61 22.74 14.02
C ALA A 710 13.91 21.39 13.91
N SER A 711 12.86 21.31 13.09
CA SER A 711 12.17 20.05 12.77
C SER A 711 13.02 19.05 11.97
N ASN A 712 14.03 19.54 11.25
CA ASN A 712 14.86 18.82 10.27
C ASN A 712 16.18 19.61 10.00
N ASP A 713 16.97 19.17 9.02
CA ASP A 713 18.24 19.79 8.64
C ASP A 713 18.09 21.27 8.26
N THR A 714 19.09 22.07 8.62
CA THR A 714 19.06 23.53 8.47
C THR A 714 19.67 24.03 7.16
N ILE A 715 20.04 23.10 6.28
CA ILE A 715 20.45 23.34 4.90
C ILE A 715 19.41 22.65 4.03
N LEU A 716 18.65 23.43 3.27
CA LEU A 716 17.48 22.99 2.51
C LEU A 716 17.61 23.36 1.04
N CYS A 717 16.91 22.64 0.17
CA CYS A 717 16.77 23.01 -1.23
C CYS A 717 15.64 24.03 -1.42
N GLU A 718 15.73 24.87 -2.45
CA GLU A 718 14.66 25.84 -2.74
C GLU A 718 13.28 25.15 -2.80
N GLN A 719 12.29 25.73 -2.10
CA GLN A 719 10.90 25.24 -1.90
C GLN A 719 10.69 24.18 -0.81
N GLU A 720 11.73 23.66 -0.16
CA GLU A 720 11.54 22.86 1.05
C GLU A 720 11.10 23.70 2.25
N VAL A 721 10.45 23.08 3.23
CA VAL A 721 9.92 23.76 4.42
C VAL A 721 10.59 23.24 5.69
N ILE A 722 10.88 24.18 6.61
CA ILE A 722 11.44 23.92 7.94
C ILE A 722 10.61 24.67 8.98
N ALA A 723 10.34 24.03 10.12
CA ALA A 723 9.77 24.69 11.28
C ALA A 723 10.87 24.91 12.33
N LEU A 724 11.02 26.16 12.78
CA LEU A 724 11.84 26.50 13.95
C LEU A 724 10.91 26.73 15.14
N THR A 725 11.11 25.96 16.21
CA THR A 725 10.31 26.03 17.43
C THR A 725 11.14 26.59 18.57
N ALA A 726 10.60 27.57 19.30
CA ALA A 726 11.22 28.15 20.48
C ALA A 726 10.75 27.42 21.74
N ASN A 727 11.70 26.86 22.49
CA ASN A 727 11.46 26.10 23.72
C ASN A 727 11.97 26.89 24.92
N GLY A 728 11.05 27.40 25.75
CA GLY A 728 11.34 28.23 26.90
C GLY A 728 10.08 28.81 27.53
N PHE A 729 10.22 29.93 28.24
CA PHE A 729 9.12 30.69 28.83
C PHE A 729 9.40 32.19 28.72
N GLY A 730 8.36 33.01 28.63
CA GLY A 730 8.47 34.47 28.40
C GLY A 730 7.65 34.91 27.18
N ASN A 731 7.72 36.20 26.86
CA ASN A 731 7.12 36.75 25.64
C ASN A 731 8.11 36.61 24.48
N TYR A 732 7.73 35.86 23.45
CA TYR A 732 8.58 35.62 22.28
C TYR A 732 8.51 36.77 21.28
N THR A 733 9.66 37.11 20.71
CA THR A 733 9.79 37.95 19.53
C THR A 733 10.81 37.31 18.60
N TRP A 734 10.37 36.89 17.42
CA TRP A 734 11.26 36.35 16.39
C TRP A 734 11.82 37.45 15.51
N SER A 735 12.94 37.19 14.86
CA SER A 735 13.53 38.07 13.83
C SER A 735 12.60 38.38 12.66
N THR A 736 11.55 37.58 12.46
CA THR A 736 10.46 37.80 11.49
C THR A 736 9.39 38.78 11.97
N GLY A 737 9.40 39.14 13.25
CA GLY A 737 8.34 39.91 13.92
C GLY A 737 7.19 39.05 14.47
N ASP A 738 7.26 37.73 14.36
CA ASP A 738 6.28 36.81 14.95
C ASP A 738 6.46 36.71 16.48
N HIS A 739 5.38 36.42 17.21
CA HIS A 739 5.37 36.30 18.68
C HIS A 739 4.88 34.92 19.17
N THR A 740 4.66 34.00 18.25
CA THR A 740 4.26 32.62 18.54
C THR A 740 5.47 31.75 18.89
N ASN A 741 5.22 30.53 19.36
CA ASN A 741 6.27 29.58 19.73
C ASN A 741 6.94 28.88 18.54
N SER A 742 6.55 29.17 17.29
CA SER A 742 7.16 28.55 16.11
C SER A 742 7.04 29.43 14.87
N ILE A 743 8.06 29.43 14.00
CA ILE A 743 8.03 30.09 12.68
C ILE A 743 8.41 29.10 11.56
N SER A 744 8.06 29.43 10.32
CA SER A 744 8.44 28.69 9.11
C SER A 744 9.21 29.60 8.13
N PRO A 745 10.54 29.70 8.28
CA PRO A 745 11.42 30.40 7.36
C PRO A 745 11.23 30.04 5.88
N THR A 746 11.33 31.04 5.00
CA THR A 746 11.28 30.87 3.53
C THR A 746 12.49 31.48 2.81
N GLN A 747 13.44 32.06 3.55
CA GLN A 747 14.63 32.72 2.99
C GLN A 747 15.88 32.30 3.76
N THR A 748 17.03 32.30 3.07
CA THR A 748 18.33 32.06 3.71
C THR A 748 18.62 33.21 4.66
N ASN A 749 18.60 32.93 5.96
CA ASN A 749 18.90 33.92 6.98
C ASN A 749 19.28 33.25 8.31
N THR A 750 19.84 34.04 9.23
CA THR A 750 19.93 33.65 10.63
C THR A 750 18.69 34.16 11.35
N TYR A 751 17.86 33.22 11.77
CA TYR A 751 16.66 33.49 12.53
C TYR A 751 17.00 33.49 14.01
N TRP A 752 16.51 34.47 14.74
CA TRP A 752 16.69 34.53 16.18
C TRP A 752 15.33 34.64 16.85
N VAL A 753 15.22 34.08 18.05
CA VAL A 753 14.09 34.29 18.94
C VAL A 753 14.61 34.91 20.21
N GLU A 754 13.93 35.95 20.67
CA GLU A 754 14.15 36.58 21.95
C GLU A 754 12.95 36.27 22.85
N ALA A 755 13.21 35.76 24.05
CA ALA A 755 12.21 35.62 25.10
C ALA A 755 12.47 36.68 26.16
N GLN A 756 11.46 37.50 26.47
CA GLN A 756 11.56 38.53 27.49
C GLN A 756 10.54 38.31 28.61
N ASN A 757 11.00 38.48 29.85
CA ASN A 757 10.13 38.69 31.00
C ASN A 757 10.69 39.85 31.86
N LYS A 758 10.12 40.07 33.06
CA LYS A 758 10.56 41.14 33.96
C LYS A 758 12.02 41.01 34.44
N CYS A 759 12.54 39.79 34.48
CA CYS A 759 13.85 39.46 35.05
C CYS A 759 14.98 39.44 34.03
N GLY A 760 14.67 39.37 32.75
CA GLY A 760 15.68 39.49 31.74
C GLY A 760 15.18 39.11 30.36
N ILE A 761 16.15 39.06 29.47
CA ILE A 761 16.00 38.67 28.09
C ILE A 761 16.98 37.53 27.85
N ASP A 762 16.52 36.48 27.20
CA ASP A 762 17.40 35.46 26.62
C ASP A 762 17.07 35.33 25.14
N SER A 763 18.08 34.99 24.34
CA SER A 763 17.92 34.84 22.91
C SER A 763 18.72 33.67 22.40
N ASP A 764 18.17 33.00 21.40
CA ASP A 764 18.87 31.96 20.68
C ASP A 764 18.75 32.21 19.18
N THR A 765 19.70 31.67 18.42
CA THR A 765 19.82 31.91 16.97
C THR A 765 20.01 30.60 16.23
N GLN A 766 19.31 30.44 15.10
CA GLN A 766 19.45 29.31 14.19
C GLN A 766 19.59 29.83 12.76
N THR A 767 20.67 29.43 12.08
CA THR A 767 20.86 29.71 10.66
C THR A 767 20.12 28.69 9.81
N VAL A 768 19.35 29.17 8.83
CA VAL A 768 18.69 28.36 7.80
C VAL A 768 19.25 28.78 6.45
N THR A 769 19.75 27.81 5.67
CA THR A 769 20.34 28.06 4.34
C THR A 769 19.56 27.33 3.27
N PHE A 770 18.94 28.07 2.35
CA PHE A 770 18.41 27.55 1.10
C PHE A 770 19.48 27.61 0.02
N ILE A 771 19.75 26.46 -0.60
CA ILE A 771 20.64 26.34 -1.76
C ILE A 771 19.81 26.09 -3.02
N THR A 772 20.20 26.75 -4.12
CA THR A 772 19.59 26.55 -5.43
C THR A 772 19.86 25.13 -5.93
N THR A 773 18.87 24.52 -6.56
CA THR A 773 19.07 23.25 -7.28
C THR A 773 20.06 23.45 -8.45
N PRO A 774 20.91 22.46 -8.76
CA PRO A 774 21.79 22.54 -9.93
C PRO A 774 20.99 22.76 -11.23
N SER A 775 21.53 23.55 -12.15
CA SER A 775 21.05 23.69 -13.52
C SER A 775 22.21 23.62 -14.49
N LEU A 776 22.00 22.96 -15.63
CA LEU A 776 23.01 22.69 -16.64
C LEU A 776 22.35 22.78 -18.03
N SER A 777 23.03 23.37 -19.00
CA SER A 777 22.59 23.37 -20.40
C SER A 777 23.76 23.35 -21.37
N LEU A 778 23.58 22.66 -22.49
CA LEU A 778 24.56 22.55 -23.58
C LEU A 778 24.16 23.40 -24.79
N ASN A 779 25.16 23.91 -25.53
CA ASN A 779 24.93 24.67 -26.76
C ASN A 779 24.43 23.81 -27.93
N LYS A 780 24.72 22.51 -27.93
CA LYS A 780 24.24 21.50 -28.88
C LYS A 780 24.37 20.11 -28.24
N GLN A 781 23.53 19.18 -28.66
CA GLN A 781 23.51 17.80 -28.14
C GLN A 781 24.18 16.79 -29.08
N GLU A 782 24.46 17.18 -30.33
CA GLU A 782 25.06 16.30 -31.34
C GLU A 782 26.03 17.05 -32.27
N ALA A 783 27.03 16.35 -32.80
CA ALA A 783 27.87 16.81 -33.90
C ALA A 783 28.39 15.62 -34.73
N THR A 784 28.59 15.80 -36.04
CA THR A 784 29.20 14.81 -36.93
C THR A 784 30.53 15.37 -37.46
N ILE A 785 31.60 14.56 -37.45
CA ILE A 785 32.95 14.93 -37.90
C ILE A 785 33.48 13.96 -38.97
N CYS A 786 34.19 14.46 -39.99
CA CYS A 786 34.94 13.62 -40.93
C CYS A 786 36.28 13.17 -40.29
N PRO A 787 36.96 12.14 -40.82
CA PRO A 787 38.28 11.73 -40.33
C PRO A 787 39.29 12.90 -40.31
N GLY A 788 39.75 13.28 -39.11
CA GLY A 788 40.71 14.37 -38.90
C GLY A 788 40.11 15.72 -38.46
N ASP A 789 38.79 15.85 -38.41
CA ASP A 789 38.08 17.05 -37.93
C ASP A 789 37.81 17.00 -36.41
N THR A 790 37.38 18.13 -35.81
CA THR A 790 37.06 18.24 -34.36
C THR A 790 35.77 19.02 -34.12
N ALA A 791 35.09 18.77 -32.99
CA ALA A 791 33.87 19.46 -32.56
C ALA A 791 34.01 20.07 -31.15
N VAL A 792 33.51 21.30 -30.96
CA VAL A 792 33.52 22.00 -29.66
C VAL A 792 32.13 22.05 -29.03
N PHE A 793 32.01 21.71 -27.74
CA PHE A 793 30.80 21.79 -26.92
C PHE A 793 31.00 22.79 -25.78
N ILE A 794 29.94 23.53 -25.42
CA ILE A 794 29.95 24.56 -24.40
C ILE A 794 28.80 24.31 -23.43
N ALA A 795 29.12 24.18 -22.13
CA ALA A 795 28.17 24.00 -21.05
C ALA A 795 28.01 25.30 -20.23
N THR A 796 26.75 25.63 -19.90
CA THR A 796 26.41 26.73 -19.00
C THR A 796 25.72 26.17 -17.77
N SER A 797 26.19 26.55 -16.58
CA SER A 797 25.61 26.13 -15.30
C SER A 797 25.54 27.27 -14.30
N ASN A 798 24.62 27.18 -13.34
CA ASN A 798 24.62 28.02 -12.13
C ASN A 798 25.67 27.58 -11.09
N LEU A 799 26.38 26.46 -11.31
CA LEU A 799 27.39 25.90 -10.41
C LEU A 799 28.76 25.75 -11.10
N SER A 800 29.81 25.62 -10.28
CA SER A 800 31.19 25.40 -10.71
C SER A 800 31.94 24.55 -9.66
N PRO A 801 32.83 23.61 -10.05
CA PRO A 801 33.25 23.30 -11.43
C PRO A 801 32.21 22.49 -12.22
N ILE A 802 32.16 22.73 -13.54
CA ILE A 802 31.53 21.83 -14.51
C ILE A 802 32.54 20.73 -14.83
N VAL A 803 32.12 19.47 -14.74
CA VAL A 803 32.98 18.30 -14.96
C VAL A 803 32.51 17.55 -16.20
N TRP A 804 33.40 17.26 -17.14
CA TRP A 804 33.13 16.47 -18.34
C TRP A 804 33.49 15.00 -18.12
N SER A 805 32.91 14.09 -18.90
CA SER A 805 33.09 12.64 -18.77
C SER A 805 34.53 12.14 -18.91
N ASN A 806 35.41 12.93 -19.54
CA ASN A 806 36.84 12.65 -19.67
C ASN A 806 37.67 13.14 -18.45
N GLY A 807 37.01 13.73 -17.45
CA GLY A 807 37.63 14.29 -16.24
C GLY A 807 38.08 15.75 -16.37
N ASP A 808 37.92 16.37 -17.55
CA ASP A 808 38.24 17.79 -17.71
C ASP A 808 37.23 18.66 -16.97
N THR A 809 37.68 19.85 -16.56
CA THR A 809 36.84 20.84 -15.89
C THR A 809 36.83 22.15 -16.65
N GLY A 810 35.66 22.76 -16.82
CA GLY A 810 35.51 24.06 -17.49
C GLY A 810 34.24 24.14 -18.33
N ASN A 811 33.97 25.30 -18.91
CA ASN A 811 32.71 25.56 -19.61
C ASN A 811 32.70 25.03 -21.06
N SER A 812 33.77 24.40 -21.53
CA SER A 812 33.83 23.85 -22.89
C SER A 812 34.78 22.67 -23.00
N ILE A 813 34.50 21.78 -23.96
CA ILE A 813 35.35 20.66 -24.34
C ILE A 813 35.49 20.58 -25.87
N THR A 814 36.65 20.13 -26.35
CA THR A 814 36.91 19.84 -27.78
C THR A 814 37.09 18.34 -27.95
N ILE A 815 36.35 17.76 -28.89
CA ILE A 815 36.29 16.32 -29.15
C ILE A 815 36.73 16.04 -30.59
N ASP A 816 37.65 15.10 -30.78
CA ASP A 816 38.19 14.65 -32.07
C ASP A 816 37.93 13.16 -32.35
N GLN A 817 37.18 12.49 -31.46
CA GLN A 817 36.79 11.09 -31.59
C GLN A 817 35.27 10.94 -31.45
N ALA A 818 34.70 10.04 -32.23
CA ALA A 818 33.29 9.71 -32.08
C ALA A 818 33.05 8.95 -30.76
N GLY A 819 31.95 9.25 -30.09
CA GLY A 819 31.64 8.66 -28.79
C GLY A 819 30.51 9.36 -28.05
N GLN A 820 30.08 8.72 -26.95
CA GLN A 820 29.19 9.30 -25.95
C GLN A 820 30.03 10.10 -24.95
N TYR A 821 29.62 11.34 -24.70
CA TYR A 821 30.22 12.19 -23.69
C TYR A 821 29.13 12.74 -22.79
N SER A 822 29.49 13.08 -21.56
CA SER A 822 28.57 13.68 -20.61
C SER A 822 29.21 14.83 -19.88
N VAL A 823 28.38 15.70 -19.33
CA VAL A 823 28.79 16.83 -18.51
C VAL A 823 27.90 16.89 -17.28
N GLU A 824 28.49 17.13 -16.12
CA GLU A 824 27.78 17.15 -14.85
C GLU A 824 28.15 18.35 -13.97
N VAL A 825 27.17 18.72 -13.14
CA VAL A 825 27.35 19.61 -11.99
C VAL A 825 26.55 19.05 -10.81
N SER A 826 27.11 19.14 -9.60
CA SER A 826 26.44 18.67 -8.39
C SER A 826 26.68 19.58 -7.20
N ASN A 827 25.72 19.58 -6.28
CA ASN A 827 25.82 20.15 -4.94
C ASN A 827 25.00 19.30 -3.95
N ALA A 828 24.83 19.76 -2.71
CA ALA A 828 24.05 19.05 -1.70
C ALA A 828 22.56 18.86 -2.05
N CYS A 829 22.02 19.60 -3.03
CA CYS A 829 20.64 19.49 -3.50
C CYS A 829 20.46 18.53 -4.68
N GLY A 830 21.54 17.88 -5.14
CA GLY A 830 21.50 16.88 -6.19
C GLY A 830 22.58 17.07 -7.24
N MET A 831 22.45 16.30 -8.31
CA MET A 831 23.33 16.28 -9.47
C MET A 831 22.47 16.44 -10.72
N VAL A 832 22.92 17.26 -11.66
CA VAL A 832 22.35 17.35 -13.01
C VAL A 832 23.45 17.00 -14.01
N GLN A 833 23.13 16.08 -14.90
CA GLN A 833 24.00 15.58 -15.96
C GLN A 833 23.27 15.72 -17.31
N GLU A 834 24.03 16.10 -18.34
CA GLU A 834 23.57 16.14 -19.73
C GLU A 834 24.50 15.28 -20.58
N ASP A 835 23.91 14.44 -21.44
CA ASP A 835 24.62 13.53 -22.33
C ASP A 835 24.55 14.06 -23.77
N PHE A 836 25.66 13.99 -24.50
CA PHE A 836 25.75 14.41 -25.90
C PHE A 836 26.59 13.42 -26.71
N HIS A 837 26.36 13.40 -28.03
CA HIS A 837 26.99 12.44 -28.92
C HIS A 837 27.82 13.10 -30.02
N VAL A 838 28.98 12.52 -30.33
CA VAL A 838 29.79 12.88 -31.50
C VAL A 838 29.83 11.68 -32.44
N TYR A 839 29.37 11.86 -33.67
CA TYR A 839 29.36 10.84 -34.72
C TYR A 839 30.56 11.04 -35.66
N SER A 840 31.08 9.95 -36.24
CA SER A 840 32.05 10.02 -37.34
C SER A 840 31.38 9.61 -38.64
N ASP A 841 31.53 10.42 -39.69
CA ASP A 841 31.11 10.08 -41.06
C ASP A 841 32.35 9.71 -41.87
N ASN A 842 32.59 8.39 -42.03
CA ASN A 842 33.73 7.84 -42.77
C ASN A 842 33.24 7.01 -43.96
N PRO A 843 32.95 7.65 -45.10
CA PRO A 843 32.39 6.95 -46.24
C PRO A 843 33.41 6.09 -47.01
N SER A 844 32.94 4.99 -47.59
CA SER A 844 33.66 4.17 -48.59
C SER A 844 32.76 3.88 -49.78
N VAL A 845 33.32 3.86 -50.99
CA VAL A 845 32.59 3.61 -52.24
C VAL A 845 33.40 2.61 -53.09
N GLU A 846 32.73 1.78 -53.87
CA GLU A 846 33.34 0.80 -54.78
C GLU A 846 32.71 0.89 -56.19
N ILE A 847 33.50 0.57 -57.21
CA ILE A 847 33.08 0.50 -58.62
C ILE A 847 32.62 -0.93 -58.95
N ASP A 848 31.34 -1.09 -59.26
CA ASP A 848 30.78 -2.31 -59.87
C ASP A 848 30.73 -2.14 -61.40
N ALA A 849 31.28 -3.10 -62.15
CA ALA A 849 31.33 -3.07 -63.61
C ALA A 849 30.85 -4.39 -64.21
N SER A 850 29.82 -4.34 -65.07
CA SER A 850 29.19 -5.51 -65.68
C SER A 850 29.16 -5.42 -67.21
N VAL A 851 29.60 -6.48 -67.90
CA VAL A 851 29.53 -6.61 -69.37
C VAL A 851 28.13 -7.05 -69.80
N PHE A 852 27.55 -6.37 -70.78
CA PHE A 852 26.24 -6.74 -71.31
C PHE A 852 26.31 -7.38 -72.70
N VAL A 853 26.99 -6.78 -73.70
CA VAL A 853 27.25 -7.33 -75.05
C VAL A 853 28.37 -6.51 -75.74
N ASP A 854 29.27 -7.13 -76.53
CA ASP A 854 30.23 -6.48 -77.46
C ASP A 854 30.96 -5.24 -76.88
N ASN A 855 31.77 -5.42 -75.83
CA ASN A 855 32.58 -4.36 -75.18
C ASN A 855 31.78 -3.18 -74.58
N ASN A 856 30.48 -3.35 -74.33
CA ASN A 856 29.67 -2.41 -73.55
C ASN A 856 29.59 -2.81 -72.08
N TYR A 857 29.96 -1.87 -71.21
CA TYR A 857 29.98 -2.04 -69.77
C TYR A 857 28.93 -1.14 -69.12
N SER A 858 28.31 -1.65 -68.07
CA SER A 858 27.51 -0.87 -67.11
C SER A 858 28.35 -0.67 -65.86
N PHE A 859 28.50 0.58 -65.44
CA PHE A 859 29.22 0.97 -64.23
C PHE A 859 28.25 1.47 -63.18
N GLY A 860 28.42 1.01 -61.94
CA GLY A 860 27.65 1.42 -60.77
C GLY A 860 28.53 1.76 -59.58
N ALA A 861 28.18 2.80 -58.85
CA ALA A 861 28.77 3.15 -57.57
C ALA A 861 28.04 2.36 -56.48
N PHE A 862 28.77 1.56 -55.71
CA PHE A 862 28.22 0.81 -54.60
C PHE A 862 28.87 1.23 -53.27
N PRO A 863 28.09 1.62 -52.25
CA PRO A 863 26.66 1.88 -52.29
C PRO A 863 26.31 3.15 -53.10
N SER A 864 25.10 3.21 -53.67
CA SER A 864 24.65 4.30 -54.56
C SER A 864 23.90 5.41 -53.82
N ASN A 865 24.23 5.67 -52.55
CA ASN A 865 23.51 6.60 -51.66
C ASN A 865 24.30 7.89 -51.33
N PHE A 866 25.37 8.19 -52.06
CA PHE A 866 26.11 9.45 -51.98
C PHE A 866 25.33 10.62 -52.61
N SER A 867 25.58 11.83 -52.09
CA SER A 867 24.94 13.05 -52.57
C SER A 867 25.50 13.52 -53.91
N PHE A 868 26.77 13.24 -54.20
CA PHE A 868 27.44 13.59 -55.46
C PHE A 868 28.36 12.46 -55.92
N TYR A 869 28.42 12.24 -57.25
CA TYR A 869 29.33 11.28 -57.90
C TYR A 869 30.12 12.00 -58.98
N ASP A 870 31.36 11.59 -59.16
CA ASP A 870 32.24 12.03 -60.23
C ASP A 870 33.04 10.86 -60.80
N TRP A 871 32.76 10.50 -62.05
CA TRP A 871 33.39 9.37 -62.74
C TRP A 871 34.35 9.86 -63.82
N THR A 872 35.57 9.31 -63.83
CA THR A 872 36.54 9.55 -64.90
C THR A 872 37.05 8.25 -65.52
N ILE A 873 37.33 8.27 -66.84
CA ILE A 873 38.02 7.19 -67.54
C ILE A 873 39.29 7.77 -68.18
N ASN A 874 40.45 7.22 -67.82
CA ASN A 874 41.77 7.72 -68.24
C ASN A 874 41.88 9.24 -68.11
N THR A 875 41.43 9.80 -66.96
CA THR A 875 41.36 11.24 -66.60
C THR A 875 40.26 12.09 -67.24
N SER A 876 39.46 11.55 -68.15
CA SER A 876 38.34 12.29 -68.75
C SER A 876 37.06 12.04 -67.96
N ASN A 877 36.37 13.10 -67.55
CA ASN A 877 35.07 12.99 -66.89
C ASN A 877 34.02 12.40 -67.85
N VAL A 878 33.33 11.34 -67.41
CA VAL A 878 32.37 10.60 -68.23
C VAL A 878 30.96 10.56 -67.64
N SER A 879 30.80 10.74 -66.32
CA SER A 879 29.50 10.72 -65.67
C SER A 879 29.52 11.37 -64.28
N SER A 880 28.35 11.84 -63.84
CA SER A 880 28.10 12.34 -62.48
C SER A 880 26.89 11.67 -61.80
N THR A 881 26.43 10.55 -62.36
CA THR A 881 25.34 9.74 -61.81
C THR A 881 25.87 8.47 -61.16
N ALA A 882 25.10 7.89 -60.22
CA ALA A 882 25.51 6.66 -59.54
C ALA A 882 25.65 5.45 -60.48
N TYR A 883 24.99 5.47 -61.65
CA TYR A 883 25.09 4.44 -62.68
C TYR A 883 25.20 5.06 -64.06
N PHE A 884 26.00 4.46 -64.94
CA PHE A 884 26.06 4.82 -66.36
C PHE A 884 26.58 3.64 -67.21
N ASN A 885 26.31 3.67 -68.52
CA ASN A 885 26.84 2.69 -69.46
C ASN A 885 27.92 3.34 -70.33
N TYR A 886 28.96 2.58 -70.68
CA TYR A 886 30.05 3.04 -71.51
C TYR A 886 30.53 1.96 -72.49
N SER A 887 30.83 2.36 -73.72
CA SER A 887 31.21 1.48 -74.83
C SER A 887 32.68 1.68 -75.17
N PHE A 888 33.50 0.63 -75.06
CA PHE A 888 34.90 0.69 -75.46
C PHE A 888 35.05 0.29 -76.93
N THR A 889 35.59 1.18 -77.76
CA THR A 889 35.73 0.98 -79.21
C THR A 889 37.08 0.43 -79.64
N ASP A 890 38.12 0.63 -78.81
CA ASP A 890 39.48 0.22 -79.09
C ASP A 890 39.94 -0.80 -78.03
N GLU A 891 40.79 -1.74 -78.44
CA GLU A 891 41.44 -2.69 -77.53
C GLU A 891 42.50 -1.96 -76.69
N GLY A 892 42.58 -2.27 -75.40
CA GLY A 892 43.54 -1.64 -74.49
C GLY A 892 43.12 -1.66 -73.02
N GLU A 893 43.96 -1.05 -72.18
CA GLU A 893 43.73 -0.87 -70.75
C GLU A 893 43.12 0.52 -70.45
N TYR A 894 42.10 0.56 -69.59
CA TYR A 894 41.39 1.77 -69.19
C TYR A 894 41.27 1.84 -67.67
N TRP A 895 41.72 2.95 -67.06
CA TRP A 895 41.49 3.25 -65.64
C TRP A 895 40.19 4.00 -65.47
N VAL A 896 39.27 3.44 -64.70
CA VAL A 896 38.01 4.05 -64.28
C VAL A 896 38.17 4.51 -62.83
N GLU A 897 37.95 5.78 -62.53
CA GLU A 897 38.00 6.34 -61.18
C GLU A 897 36.65 6.94 -60.79
N LEU A 898 36.26 6.75 -59.54
CA LEU A 898 35.04 7.29 -58.92
C LEU A 898 35.42 8.12 -57.70
N THR A 899 34.88 9.32 -57.60
CA THR A 899 34.84 10.13 -56.35
C THR A 899 33.39 10.33 -55.94
N ALA A 900 33.05 10.00 -54.69
CA ALA A 900 31.71 10.15 -54.15
C ALA A 900 31.71 10.95 -52.84
N THR A 901 30.74 11.84 -52.66
CA THR A 901 30.68 12.77 -51.51
C THR A 901 29.36 12.62 -50.75
N THR A 902 29.42 12.52 -49.41
CA THR A 902 28.24 12.41 -48.53
C THR A 902 27.54 13.76 -48.36
N GLU A 903 26.35 13.75 -47.76
CA GLU A 903 25.58 14.96 -47.45
C GLU A 903 26.31 15.88 -46.46
N ASN A 904 27.16 15.30 -45.59
CA ASN A 904 28.00 16.04 -44.64
C ASN A 904 29.32 16.52 -45.24
N GLY A 905 29.58 16.23 -46.52
CA GLY A 905 30.78 16.68 -47.23
C GLY A 905 32.02 15.79 -47.10
N CYS A 906 31.91 14.61 -46.49
CA CYS A 906 33.02 13.65 -46.43
C CYS A 906 33.15 12.92 -47.79
N ILE A 907 34.39 12.63 -48.22
CA ILE A 907 34.70 12.15 -49.58
C ILE A 907 35.26 10.72 -49.53
N ALA A 908 34.77 9.86 -50.43
CA ALA A 908 35.29 8.51 -50.70
C ALA A 908 35.69 8.37 -52.17
N THR A 909 36.71 7.56 -52.47
CA THR A 909 37.20 7.33 -53.83
C THR A 909 37.51 5.86 -54.09
N ASP A 910 37.29 5.40 -55.32
CA ASP A 910 37.70 4.06 -55.79
C ASP A 910 38.17 4.09 -57.25
N SER A 911 38.94 3.08 -57.65
CA SER A 911 39.55 2.99 -58.99
C SER A 911 39.63 1.54 -59.49
N LEU A 912 39.24 1.32 -60.75
CA LEU A 912 39.21 0.02 -61.42
C LEU A 912 40.01 0.06 -62.74
N LEU A 913 40.89 -0.92 -62.96
CA LEU A 913 41.58 -1.12 -64.23
C LEU A 913 40.87 -2.19 -65.08
N LEU A 914 40.46 -1.85 -66.29
CA LEU A 914 39.79 -2.75 -67.24
C LEU A 914 40.62 -2.99 -68.50
N THR A 915 40.65 -4.25 -68.98
CA THR A 915 41.33 -4.66 -70.22
C THR A 915 40.32 -5.22 -71.22
N ILE A 916 40.31 -4.70 -72.46
CA ILE A 916 39.36 -5.10 -73.51
C ILE A 916 40.03 -6.00 -74.56
N GLU A 917 39.55 -7.24 -74.74
CA GLU A 917 40.05 -8.28 -75.67
C GLU A 917 38.91 -8.87 -76.56
N SER A 918 39.22 -9.59 -77.66
CA SER A 918 38.21 -10.15 -78.58
C SER A 918 37.96 -11.66 -78.42
N GLU A 919 36.70 -12.12 -78.31
CA GLU A 919 36.34 -13.55 -78.28
C GLU A 919 35.19 -13.95 -79.25
N ILE A 920 35.26 -15.19 -79.78
CA ILE A 920 34.42 -15.82 -80.83
C ILE A 920 33.54 -16.93 -80.22
N THR A 921 32.23 -17.02 -80.54
CA THR A 921 31.37 -18.16 -80.16
C THR A 921 30.50 -18.75 -81.30
N GLY A 922 30.43 -20.09 -81.40
CA GLY A 922 29.20 -20.84 -81.81
C GLY A 922 29.29 -21.87 -82.95
N LEU A 923 29.32 -23.18 -82.64
CA LEU A 923 29.07 -24.31 -83.58
C LEU A 923 27.80 -25.08 -83.15
N PHE A 924 26.82 -25.22 -84.04
CA PHE A 924 25.53 -25.89 -83.84
C PHE A 924 25.31 -27.03 -84.86
N ILE A 925 25.00 -28.24 -84.36
CA ILE A 925 24.79 -29.46 -85.15
C ILE A 925 23.40 -30.04 -84.82
N PRO A 926 22.43 -30.06 -85.77
CA PRO A 926 21.13 -30.70 -85.59
C PRO A 926 21.24 -32.20 -85.33
N ASN A 927 20.25 -32.81 -84.69
CA ASN A 927 20.24 -34.26 -84.39
C ASN A 927 19.26 -35.06 -85.27
N ALA A 928 18.38 -34.40 -86.03
CA ALA A 928 17.43 -35.04 -86.95
C ALA A 928 16.97 -34.07 -88.04
N PHE A 929 16.48 -34.61 -89.17
CA PHE A 929 15.85 -33.84 -90.25
C PHE A 929 14.87 -34.73 -91.03
N THR A 930 13.93 -34.11 -91.75
CA THR A 930 12.79 -34.75 -92.42
C THR A 930 12.69 -34.31 -93.88
N PRO A 931 13.40 -34.94 -94.83
CA PRO A 931 13.34 -34.59 -96.25
C PRO A 931 12.04 -35.11 -96.90
N ASN A 932 10.92 -34.43 -96.62
CA ASN A 932 9.56 -34.77 -97.09
C ASN A 932 9.00 -33.76 -98.12
N GLY A 933 9.71 -32.67 -98.39
CA GLY A 933 9.38 -31.65 -99.39
C GLY A 933 8.44 -30.55 -98.89
N ASP A 934 8.25 -30.40 -97.58
CA ASP A 934 7.41 -29.35 -96.97
C ASP A 934 8.15 -28.02 -96.71
N LEU A 935 9.43 -27.95 -97.09
CA LEU A 935 10.38 -26.85 -96.90
C LEU A 935 10.83 -26.61 -95.45
N LEU A 936 10.48 -27.51 -94.51
CA LEU A 936 10.86 -27.44 -93.11
C LEU A 936 11.73 -28.63 -92.73
N ASN A 937 12.98 -28.37 -92.34
CA ASN A 937 13.98 -29.41 -92.02
C ASN A 937 14.19 -30.45 -93.13
N ASP A 938 13.97 -30.06 -94.39
CA ASP A 938 14.22 -30.90 -95.57
C ASP A 938 15.71 -31.18 -95.82
N GLN A 939 16.59 -30.40 -95.18
CA GLN A 939 18.03 -30.51 -95.31
C GLN A 939 18.71 -30.48 -93.95
N PHE A 940 19.71 -31.33 -93.78
CA PHE A 940 20.63 -31.33 -92.65
C PHE A 940 21.73 -30.29 -92.86
N ILE A 941 21.84 -29.29 -91.99
CA ILE A 941 22.81 -28.19 -92.09
C ILE A 941 23.52 -27.98 -90.74
N ILE A 942 24.85 -27.98 -90.74
CA ILE A 942 25.67 -27.60 -89.59
C ILE A 942 25.90 -26.08 -89.64
N VAL A 943 25.61 -25.36 -88.56
CA VAL A 943 25.69 -23.89 -88.49
C VAL A 943 26.82 -23.46 -87.56
N GLY A 944 27.65 -22.52 -87.99
CA GLY A 944 28.73 -21.96 -87.17
C GLY A 944 29.72 -21.17 -88.01
N VAL A 945 30.82 -20.71 -87.39
CA VAL A 945 31.90 -20.01 -88.09
C VAL A 945 32.84 -21.02 -88.75
N GLN A 946 33.28 -20.77 -89.98
CA GLN A 946 34.18 -21.68 -90.71
C GLN A 946 35.58 -21.69 -90.06
N PRO A 947 36.08 -22.83 -89.53
CA PRO A 947 37.43 -22.91 -88.99
C PRO A 947 38.44 -23.21 -90.11
N SER A 948 39.73 -23.04 -89.79
CA SER A 948 40.86 -23.36 -90.69
C SER A 948 40.96 -24.85 -91.04
N LYS A 949 40.41 -25.73 -90.18
CA LYS A 949 40.25 -27.17 -90.42
C LYS A 949 38.79 -27.57 -90.15
N PHE A 950 38.05 -27.91 -91.19
CA PHE A 950 36.70 -28.45 -91.10
C PHE A 950 36.51 -29.65 -92.01
N HIS A 951 35.94 -30.73 -91.47
CA HIS A 951 35.51 -31.87 -92.27
C HIS A 951 34.36 -32.59 -91.57
N ALA A 952 33.23 -32.75 -92.23
CA ALA A 952 32.09 -33.50 -91.73
C ALA A 952 31.75 -34.65 -92.69
N ALA A 953 31.42 -35.82 -92.14
CA ALA A 953 31.06 -37.01 -92.91
C ALA A 953 29.96 -37.83 -92.22
N VAL A 954 28.99 -38.31 -93.00
CA VAL A 954 27.87 -39.15 -92.58
C VAL A 954 28.10 -40.59 -93.01
N PHE A 955 27.88 -41.55 -92.11
CA PHE A 955 28.09 -42.98 -92.34
C PHE A 955 26.79 -43.77 -92.12
N ASN A 956 26.55 -44.80 -92.94
CA ASN A 956 25.44 -45.74 -92.74
C ASN A 956 25.72 -46.76 -91.63
N ARG A 957 24.75 -47.62 -91.32
CA ARG A 957 24.86 -48.66 -90.27
C ARG A 957 25.99 -49.68 -90.48
N TRP A 958 26.56 -49.75 -91.68
CA TRP A 958 27.68 -50.64 -92.02
C TRP A 958 29.04 -49.92 -91.97
N GLY A 959 29.06 -48.63 -91.63
CA GLY A 959 30.27 -47.81 -91.55
C GLY A 959 30.74 -47.25 -92.90
N GLU A 960 29.94 -47.35 -93.95
CA GLU A 960 30.25 -46.78 -95.26
C GLU A 960 29.90 -45.29 -95.27
N GLU A 961 30.80 -44.46 -95.82
CA GLU A 961 30.59 -43.02 -95.98
C GLU A 961 29.55 -42.74 -97.07
N ILE A 962 28.52 -41.97 -96.70
CA ILE A 962 27.37 -41.66 -97.54
C ILE A 962 27.51 -40.27 -98.16
N LYS A 963 28.02 -39.32 -97.38
CA LYS A 963 28.24 -37.93 -97.79
C LYS A 963 29.30 -37.31 -96.89
N ALA A 964 30.19 -36.52 -97.47
CA ALA A 964 31.16 -35.70 -96.74
C ALA A 964 31.27 -34.30 -97.32
N TRP A 965 31.66 -33.33 -96.49
CA TRP A 965 31.82 -31.93 -96.84
C TRP A 965 32.89 -31.24 -95.98
N THR A 966 33.50 -30.18 -96.53
CA THR A 966 34.58 -29.39 -95.88
C THR A 966 34.21 -27.93 -95.65
N ILE A 967 32.96 -27.55 -95.97
CA ILE A 967 32.43 -26.20 -95.77
C ILE A 967 31.29 -26.28 -94.76
N ILE A 968 31.36 -25.51 -93.69
CA ILE A 968 30.25 -25.36 -92.74
C ILE A 968 29.05 -24.77 -93.48
N SER A 969 27.83 -25.14 -93.10
CA SER A 969 26.56 -24.81 -93.79
C SER A 969 26.28 -25.52 -95.13
N GLU A 970 27.11 -26.45 -95.59
CA GLU A 970 26.74 -27.29 -96.74
C GLU A 970 25.57 -28.23 -96.38
N PRO A 971 24.45 -28.22 -97.13
CA PRO A 971 23.28 -29.02 -96.82
C PRO A 971 23.40 -30.47 -97.30
N TRP A 972 22.72 -31.38 -96.59
CA TRP A 972 22.46 -32.75 -97.07
C TRP A 972 20.96 -33.06 -97.02
N ASP A 973 20.41 -33.51 -98.13
CA ASP A 973 18.97 -33.78 -98.32
C ASP A 973 18.57 -35.25 -98.05
N GLY A 974 19.49 -36.06 -97.51
CA GLY A 974 19.20 -37.47 -97.25
C GLY A 974 19.32 -38.37 -98.48
N THR A 975 20.00 -37.94 -99.54
CA THR A 975 20.28 -38.76 -100.73
C THR A 975 21.76 -39.15 -100.85
N GLN A 976 22.03 -40.27 -101.51
CA GLN A 976 23.36 -40.71 -101.93
C GLN A 976 23.35 -40.91 -103.45
N ASN A 977 24.15 -40.12 -104.18
CA ASN A 977 24.18 -40.13 -105.65
C ASN A 977 22.79 -39.95 -106.31
N GLY A 978 21.92 -39.14 -105.68
CA GLY A 978 20.56 -38.88 -106.15
C GLY A 978 19.53 -39.97 -105.83
N ILE A 979 19.90 -41.01 -105.08
CA ILE A 979 19.00 -42.05 -104.58
C ILE A 979 18.71 -41.78 -103.10
N GLU A 980 17.45 -41.88 -102.70
CA GLU A 980 17.01 -41.72 -101.32
C GLU A 980 17.66 -42.73 -100.37
N CYS A 981 18.30 -42.23 -99.30
CA CYS A 981 18.81 -43.07 -98.22
C CYS A 981 17.65 -43.65 -97.39
N PRO A 982 17.71 -44.91 -96.90
CA PRO A 982 16.67 -45.46 -96.03
C PRO A 982 16.43 -44.65 -94.75
N GLU A 983 15.20 -44.65 -94.23
CA GLU A 983 14.92 -44.11 -92.90
C GLU A 983 15.71 -44.85 -91.81
N GLY A 984 16.20 -44.10 -90.82
CA GLY A 984 16.95 -44.66 -89.71
C GLY A 984 17.99 -43.71 -89.11
N VAL A 985 18.85 -44.27 -88.24
CA VAL A 985 19.92 -43.54 -87.57
C VAL A 985 21.23 -43.73 -88.33
N TYR A 986 21.89 -42.61 -88.59
CA TYR A 986 23.20 -42.49 -89.24
C TYR A 986 24.22 -41.91 -88.26
N VAL A 987 25.51 -42.17 -88.50
CA VAL A 987 26.58 -41.62 -87.67
C VAL A 987 27.21 -40.43 -88.38
N LEU A 988 27.26 -39.28 -87.72
CA LEU A 988 27.95 -38.08 -88.18
C LEU A 988 29.27 -37.93 -87.44
N ARG A 989 30.36 -37.72 -88.17
CA ARG A 989 31.65 -37.32 -87.62
C ARG A 989 32.00 -35.92 -88.14
N VAL A 990 32.33 -35.00 -87.25
CA VAL A 990 32.73 -33.62 -87.56
C VAL A 990 34.09 -33.36 -86.94
N VAL A 991 35.05 -32.93 -87.75
CA VAL A 991 36.33 -32.37 -87.30
C VAL A 991 36.21 -30.85 -87.41
N TYR A 992 36.34 -30.14 -86.28
CA TYR A 992 36.21 -28.69 -86.20
C TYR A 992 37.40 -28.13 -85.43
N GLY A 993 38.30 -27.43 -86.12
CA GLY A 993 39.58 -27.03 -85.55
C GLY A 993 40.45 -28.25 -85.24
N GLU A 994 40.78 -28.46 -83.96
CA GLU A 994 41.49 -29.66 -83.47
C GLU A 994 40.55 -30.71 -82.85
N GLU A 995 39.26 -30.39 -82.71
CA GLU A 995 38.29 -31.29 -82.09
C GLU A 995 37.65 -32.24 -83.09
N THR A 996 37.30 -33.44 -82.63
CA THR A 996 36.48 -34.40 -83.40
C THR A 996 35.22 -34.73 -82.60
N ILE A 997 34.07 -34.38 -83.15
CA ILE A 997 32.73 -34.61 -82.61
C ILE A 997 32.10 -35.78 -83.36
N ILE A 998 31.54 -36.76 -82.64
CA ILE A 998 30.77 -37.87 -83.23
C ILE A 998 29.36 -37.83 -82.65
N LYS A 999 28.35 -37.81 -83.53
CA LYS A 999 26.94 -37.78 -83.17
C LYS A 999 26.13 -38.79 -83.97
N SER A 1000 24.96 -39.11 -83.46
CA SER A 1000 23.93 -39.81 -84.24
C SER A 1000 22.97 -38.80 -84.83
N ILE A 1001 22.64 -38.96 -86.11
CA ILE A 1001 21.62 -38.15 -86.80
C ILE A 1001 20.49 -39.07 -87.24
N THR A 1002 19.24 -38.65 -87.06
CA THR A 1002 18.06 -39.44 -87.45
C THR A 1002 17.45 -38.87 -88.73
N LEU A 1003 17.31 -39.70 -89.75
CA LEU A 1003 16.58 -39.39 -90.99
C LEU A 1003 15.19 -40.05 -90.91
N VAL A 1004 14.15 -39.24 -91.02
CA VAL A 1004 12.73 -39.65 -91.00
C VAL A 1004 12.06 -39.11 -92.28
N ARG A 1005 11.15 -39.84 -92.92
CA ARG A 1005 10.39 -39.32 -94.09
C ARG A 1005 8.88 -39.44 -93.88
#